data_AF-A0A6G1AX46-F1
#
_entry.id   AF-A0A6G1AX46-F1
#
_cell.length_a   1.000
_cell.length_b   1.000
_cell.length_c   1.000
_cell.angle_alpha   90.00
_cell.angle_beta   90.00
_cell.angle_gamma   90.00
#
_symmetry.space_group_name_H-M   'P 1'
#
loop_
_entity.id
_entity.type
_entity.pdbx_description
1 polymer ?
#
loop_
_entity_poly.entity_id
_entity_poly.type
_entity_poly.pdbx_seq_one_letter_code
_entity_poly.pdbx_strand_id
1 'polypeptide(L)'
;FSTALRIKNCDFQAAKNNEEHFTNAISSQHLFVRRGKPFTIILHFQAPVRTFLSTLKKVSLIAQTGEQPSKANKTQATFPISSLGDRKWWSAVVEDRDDQSWNISVTTPTNAVIGHYSLLLRVLGKKPFPLGQFTLLFNPWAREDAVFLERESQRMEYVLNQNGLIYLGTADCIEAQPWDFGQFEMDVVDLSLYLLSMDKQVEEWGNPVHVAHILGASLHAFMEKMVLPTTETHTVQEATLLNKRRGSVPILRQWLTGQGRPVYDGQAWVFAAVACTVLRCLGIPARVVTTFASAQGTGGRLFVDEYYNEEGFQNGEGQRGRIWIFQTTTECWMTRPALPQGYDGWQILYPNAHSGGRVLESCDLVPVRAVKEGILGLMPAVSDLFAAVNASCVVWKCCKDGTLELTNSNTKYVGNNISTKSVGSDCCEDITQNYKYPEGSFQEKEVLERVQKERMEHKKDSGIHPPSLKTAEPLYLFLEAPSSLCLGGNVQFSVTLINPTDEEAAVELAIGLQAIYYNGILAAKLWKNKRFLTLGANKDSTTTNSVSFSCFEQRLPENSFLRLTAIAKATQSESSLSCFAQEDIAICRPRLLIEMPETTEQYQLLKASVSLHNFLDVPMHDCVISIFGRGLIYREKRYRLASVWPGNTLYTQFQFIPTQVGPQRLTVEMDCDIFQNQTSYRGITVKAPELPT
;
A
#
# COMPACT_ATOMS: atom_id res chain seq x y z
N PHE A 1 16.64 -63.00 -7.88
CA PHE A 1 15.44 -62.49 -7.19
C PHE A 1 15.54 -60.98 -7.10
N SER A 2 14.65 -60.23 -7.79
CA SER A 2 14.63 -58.77 -7.71
C SER A 2 14.00 -58.37 -6.37
N THR A 3 14.81 -57.98 -5.40
CA THR A 3 14.35 -57.44 -4.12
C THR A 3 13.56 -56.16 -4.40
N ALA A 4 12.27 -56.13 -4.05
CA ALA A 4 11.45 -54.95 -4.25
C ALA A 4 12.02 -53.77 -3.44
N LEU A 5 12.23 -52.61 -4.08
CA LEU A 5 12.61 -51.37 -3.39
C LEU A 5 11.61 -51.07 -2.27
N ARG A 6 12.10 -50.93 -1.03
CA ARG A 6 11.29 -50.54 0.13
C ARG A 6 11.87 -49.29 0.78
N ILE A 7 11.07 -48.23 0.81
CA ILE A 7 11.40 -46.95 1.41
C ILE A 7 10.94 -46.98 2.86
N LYS A 8 11.78 -46.52 3.79
CA LYS A 8 11.43 -46.37 5.20
C LYS A 8 10.70 -45.04 5.42
N ASN A 9 11.31 -43.93 5.02
CA ASN A 9 10.74 -42.59 5.03
C ASN A 9 11.54 -41.68 4.07
N CYS A 10 10.99 -40.49 3.81
CA CYS A 10 11.64 -39.40 3.12
C CYS A 10 11.70 -38.21 4.06
N ASP A 11 12.89 -37.74 4.38
CA ASP A 11 13.08 -36.52 5.14
C ASP A 11 13.27 -35.35 4.18
N PHE A 12 12.42 -34.32 4.31
CA PHE A 12 12.43 -33.13 3.46
C PHE A 12 13.39 -32.05 3.98
N GLN A 13 14.10 -32.31 5.09
CA GLN A 13 15.10 -31.40 5.67
C GLN A 13 14.55 -29.97 5.80
N ALA A 14 13.28 -29.85 6.23
CA ALA A 14 12.49 -28.63 6.11
C ALA A 14 13.16 -27.42 6.77
N ALA A 15 13.68 -27.56 7.99
CA ALA A 15 14.36 -26.47 8.69
C ALA A 15 15.58 -25.95 7.91
N LYS A 16 16.47 -26.84 7.47
CA LYS A 16 17.69 -26.50 6.71
C LYS A 16 17.34 -25.85 5.37
N ASN A 17 16.46 -26.48 4.60
CA ASN A 17 16.06 -25.96 3.30
C ASN A 17 15.34 -24.61 3.45
N ASN A 18 14.46 -24.45 4.43
CA ASN A 18 13.76 -23.18 4.61
C ASN A 18 14.71 -22.04 5.01
N GLU A 19 15.74 -22.32 5.79
CA GLU A 19 16.81 -21.35 6.09
C GLU A 19 17.55 -20.94 4.81
N GLU A 20 18.01 -21.91 4.02
CA GLU A 20 18.70 -21.64 2.76
C GLU A 20 17.79 -20.89 1.77
N HIS A 21 16.49 -21.16 1.74
CA HIS A 21 15.54 -20.53 0.82
C HIS A 21 14.91 -19.23 1.34
N PHE A 22 15.34 -18.72 2.50
CA PHE A 22 14.77 -17.52 3.12
C PHE A 22 13.24 -17.62 3.33
N THR A 23 12.81 -18.75 3.88
CA THR A 23 11.42 -19.11 4.21
C THR A 23 11.28 -19.71 5.62
N ASN A 24 12.36 -19.74 6.40
CA ASN A 24 12.39 -20.22 7.79
C ASN A 24 11.45 -19.45 8.73
N ALA A 25 11.13 -18.20 8.40
CA ALA A 25 10.15 -17.40 9.13
C ALA A 25 8.71 -17.94 9.01
N ILE A 26 8.40 -18.74 7.97
CA ILE A 26 7.07 -19.32 7.73
C ILE A 26 6.87 -20.59 8.54
N SER A 27 7.85 -21.50 8.48
CA SER A 27 7.78 -22.79 9.19
C SER A 27 9.17 -23.41 9.34
N SER A 28 9.34 -24.22 10.39
CA SER A 28 10.47 -25.15 10.53
C SER A 28 10.09 -26.60 10.24
N GLN A 29 8.80 -26.90 10.06
CA GLN A 29 8.27 -28.26 9.92
C GLN A 29 7.82 -28.56 8.48
N HIS A 30 7.14 -27.61 7.83
CA HIS A 30 6.69 -27.76 6.45
C HIS A 30 7.72 -27.16 5.49
N LEU A 31 7.97 -27.83 4.36
CA LEU A 31 8.96 -27.37 3.38
C LEU A 31 8.39 -26.25 2.49
N PHE A 32 9.02 -25.08 2.54
CA PHE A 32 8.75 -23.94 1.66
C PHE A 32 10.02 -23.59 0.90
N VAL A 33 10.00 -23.75 -0.41
CA VAL A 33 11.17 -23.52 -1.26
C VAL A 33 10.86 -22.50 -2.35
N ARG A 34 11.90 -21.87 -2.88
CA ARG A 34 11.83 -20.91 -3.97
C ARG A 34 12.35 -21.56 -5.24
N ARG A 35 11.63 -21.37 -6.35
CA ARG A 35 11.95 -21.98 -7.64
C ARG A 35 13.35 -21.63 -8.15
N GLY A 36 13.97 -22.52 -8.92
CA GLY A 36 15.31 -22.29 -9.46
C GLY A 36 16.47 -22.49 -8.49
N LYS A 37 16.21 -22.64 -7.19
CA LYS A 37 17.22 -22.98 -6.18
C LYS A 37 17.08 -24.46 -5.78
N PRO A 38 18.18 -25.22 -5.69
CA PRO A 38 18.14 -26.61 -5.23
C PRO A 38 17.76 -26.72 -3.76
N PHE A 39 17.03 -27.79 -3.41
CA PHE A 39 16.74 -28.18 -2.02
C PHE A 39 17.05 -29.67 -1.81
N THR A 40 17.39 -30.04 -0.57
CA THR A 40 17.85 -31.40 -0.25
C THR A 40 16.71 -32.25 0.31
N ILE A 41 16.59 -33.50 -0.13
CA ILE A 41 15.77 -34.54 0.51
C ILE A 41 16.62 -35.77 0.83
N ILE A 42 16.29 -36.48 1.90
CA ILE A 42 16.97 -37.72 2.29
C ILE A 42 15.99 -38.88 2.17
N LEU A 43 16.28 -39.80 1.25
CA LEU A 43 15.53 -41.04 1.10
C LEU A 43 16.18 -42.14 1.93
N HIS A 44 15.48 -42.66 2.94
CA HIS A 44 15.94 -43.79 3.72
C HIS A 44 15.32 -45.09 3.20
N PHE A 45 16.16 -46.11 3.03
CA PHE A 45 15.77 -47.43 2.55
C PHE A 45 15.68 -48.42 3.71
N GLN A 46 14.84 -49.46 3.58
CA GLN A 46 14.71 -50.51 4.61
C GLN A 46 15.87 -51.52 4.59
N ALA A 47 16.69 -51.52 3.54
CA ALA A 47 17.86 -52.37 3.42
C ALA A 47 18.98 -51.60 2.69
N PRO A 48 20.23 -52.10 2.74
CA PRO A 48 21.35 -51.41 2.12
C PRO A 48 21.13 -51.07 0.65
N VAL A 49 21.55 -49.88 0.23
CA VAL A 49 21.42 -49.34 -1.14
C VAL A 49 21.96 -50.32 -2.18
N ARG A 50 23.06 -51.02 -1.85
CA ARG A 50 23.69 -52.05 -2.70
C ARG A 50 22.70 -53.13 -3.17
N THR A 51 21.70 -53.45 -2.35
CA THR A 51 20.67 -54.46 -2.64
C THR A 51 19.69 -54.00 -3.73
N PHE A 52 19.61 -52.69 -4.00
CA PHE A 52 18.61 -52.10 -4.89
C PHE A 52 19.20 -51.44 -6.14
N LEU A 53 20.52 -51.48 -6.36
CA LEU A 53 21.22 -50.73 -7.42
C LEU A 53 20.61 -50.89 -8.83
N SER A 54 20.17 -52.10 -9.19
CA SER A 54 19.54 -52.37 -10.49
C SER A 54 18.14 -51.77 -10.63
N THR A 55 17.40 -51.66 -9.52
CA THR A 55 16.07 -51.05 -9.45
C THR A 55 16.17 -49.53 -9.39
N LEU A 56 17.17 -49.01 -8.67
CA LEU A 56 17.43 -47.59 -8.49
C LEU A 56 17.76 -46.87 -9.80
N LYS A 57 18.38 -47.56 -10.78
CA LYS A 57 18.54 -47.06 -12.17
C LYS A 57 17.23 -46.80 -12.91
N LYS A 58 16.10 -47.31 -12.41
CA LYS A 58 14.75 -47.20 -13.01
C LYS A 58 13.82 -46.31 -12.16
N VAL A 59 14.38 -45.52 -11.25
CA VAL A 59 13.62 -44.66 -10.35
C VAL A 59 13.57 -43.24 -10.90
N SER A 60 12.39 -42.64 -10.81
CA SER A 60 12.14 -41.25 -11.18
C SER A 60 11.29 -40.60 -10.12
N LEU A 61 11.45 -39.29 -9.93
CA LEU A 61 10.55 -38.49 -9.12
C LEU A 61 9.43 -37.94 -10.01
N ILE A 62 8.28 -37.72 -9.39
CA ILE A 62 7.16 -37.00 -9.97
C ILE A 62 6.84 -35.83 -9.03
N ALA A 63 6.86 -34.62 -9.56
CA ALA A 63 6.31 -33.45 -8.88
C ALA A 63 4.93 -33.13 -9.49
N GLN A 64 3.91 -32.90 -8.65
CA GLN A 64 2.53 -32.60 -9.07
C GLN A 64 1.97 -31.42 -8.28
N THR A 65 1.31 -30.47 -8.93
CA THR A 65 0.59 -29.34 -8.33
C THR A 65 -0.80 -29.18 -8.97
N GLY A 66 -1.72 -28.52 -8.26
CA GLY A 66 -3.10 -28.28 -8.70
C GLY A 66 -4.02 -29.51 -8.60
N GLU A 67 -5.33 -29.30 -8.81
CA GLU A 67 -6.35 -30.35 -8.69
C GLU A 67 -6.26 -31.41 -9.81
N GLN A 68 -5.86 -30.99 -11.01
CA GLN A 68 -5.71 -31.86 -12.19
C GLN A 68 -4.28 -31.77 -12.77
N PRO A 69 -3.27 -32.38 -12.12
CA PRO A 69 -1.89 -32.30 -12.57
C PRO A 69 -1.69 -32.96 -13.94
N SER A 70 -1.11 -32.24 -14.89
CA SER A 70 -0.84 -32.74 -16.24
C SER A 70 0.54 -32.28 -16.73
N LYS A 71 1.16 -33.12 -17.56
CA LYS A 71 2.45 -32.75 -18.21
C LYS A 71 2.27 -31.63 -19.22
N ALA A 72 1.13 -31.60 -19.91
CA ALA A 72 0.82 -30.59 -20.91
C ALA A 72 0.75 -29.19 -20.29
N ASN A 73 0.15 -29.07 -19.10
CA ASN A 73 -0.02 -27.80 -18.39
C ASN A 73 1.18 -27.46 -17.50
N LYS A 74 2.28 -28.22 -17.58
CA LYS A 74 3.48 -28.07 -16.72
C LYS A 74 3.20 -28.20 -15.21
N THR A 75 2.01 -28.65 -14.81
CA THR A 75 1.62 -28.91 -13.42
C THR A 75 2.03 -30.30 -12.93
N GLN A 76 2.53 -31.16 -13.82
CA GLN A 76 3.20 -32.41 -13.49
C GLN A 76 4.55 -32.54 -14.21
N ALA A 77 5.61 -32.82 -13.46
CA ALA A 77 6.93 -33.16 -14.00
C ALA A 77 7.33 -34.58 -13.59
N THR A 78 7.94 -35.35 -14.50
CA THR A 78 8.58 -36.64 -14.17
C THR A 78 10.03 -36.56 -14.60
N PHE A 79 10.96 -36.81 -13.67
CA PHE A 79 12.39 -36.64 -13.91
C PHE A 79 13.19 -37.76 -13.22
N PRO A 80 14.23 -38.31 -13.86
CA PRO A 80 15.04 -39.37 -13.27
C PRO A 80 15.92 -38.82 -12.13
N ILE A 81 16.35 -39.71 -11.24
CA ILE A 81 17.42 -39.41 -10.30
C ILE A 81 18.74 -39.74 -11.01
N SER A 82 19.48 -38.72 -11.44
CA SER A 82 20.69 -38.82 -12.27
C SER A 82 21.92 -38.26 -11.57
N SER A 83 23.11 -38.47 -12.13
CA SER A 83 24.35 -37.79 -11.68
C SER A 83 24.59 -36.45 -12.38
N LEU A 84 23.85 -36.17 -13.46
CA LEU A 84 23.91 -34.93 -14.22
C LEU A 84 22.63 -34.14 -13.96
N GLY A 85 22.76 -32.88 -13.54
CA GLY A 85 21.63 -31.97 -13.35
C GLY A 85 21.28 -31.26 -14.67
N ASP A 86 19.98 -31.08 -14.91
CA ASP A 86 19.47 -30.15 -15.91
C ASP A 86 19.10 -28.84 -15.20
N ARG A 87 19.68 -27.72 -15.66
CA ARG A 87 19.37 -26.39 -15.12
C ARG A 87 18.12 -25.76 -15.72
N LYS A 88 17.64 -26.27 -16.87
CA LYS A 88 16.49 -25.74 -17.61
C LYS A 88 15.18 -26.50 -17.29
N TRP A 89 15.28 -27.65 -16.64
CA TRP A 89 14.16 -28.50 -16.28
C TRP A 89 14.27 -29.01 -14.84
N TRP A 90 13.24 -29.71 -14.37
CA TRP A 90 13.30 -30.42 -13.10
C TRP A 90 14.42 -31.46 -13.11
N SER A 91 15.25 -31.46 -12.07
CA SER A 91 16.34 -32.42 -11.92
C SER A 91 16.48 -32.90 -10.48
N ALA A 92 16.98 -34.13 -10.32
CA ALA A 92 17.35 -34.71 -9.04
C ALA A 92 18.72 -35.35 -9.14
N VAL A 93 19.64 -34.92 -8.28
CA VAL A 93 21.03 -35.38 -8.24
C VAL A 93 21.34 -36.02 -6.91
N VAL A 94 21.94 -37.21 -6.92
CA VAL A 94 22.44 -37.84 -5.68
C VAL A 94 23.76 -37.18 -5.31
N GLU A 95 23.77 -36.43 -4.22
CA GLU A 95 24.97 -35.75 -3.71
C GLU A 95 25.83 -36.70 -2.87
N ASP A 96 25.19 -37.50 -2.02
CA ASP A 96 25.88 -38.43 -1.14
C ASP A 96 25.09 -39.74 -0.97
N ARG A 97 25.83 -40.83 -0.73
CA ARG A 97 25.31 -42.18 -0.58
C ARG A 97 25.84 -42.80 0.70
N ASP A 98 24.96 -42.92 1.68
CA ASP A 98 25.21 -43.76 2.85
C ASP A 98 24.71 -45.19 2.59
N ASP A 99 25.04 -46.14 3.47
CA ASP A 99 24.69 -47.56 3.29
C ASP A 99 23.18 -47.76 3.17
N GLN A 100 22.37 -46.94 3.86
CA GLN A 100 20.89 -47.04 3.88
C GLN A 100 20.15 -45.77 3.47
N SER A 101 20.84 -44.73 2.99
CA SER A 101 20.17 -43.49 2.57
C SER A 101 20.83 -42.78 1.41
N TRP A 102 20.01 -42.05 0.66
CA TRP A 102 20.44 -41.16 -0.43
C TRP A 102 20.13 -39.72 -0.09
N ASN A 103 21.15 -38.88 -0.14
CA ASN A 103 20.99 -37.43 -0.10
C ASN A 103 20.80 -36.94 -1.54
N ILE A 104 19.63 -36.38 -1.81
CA ILE A 104 19.20 -36.00 -3.15
C ILE A 104 18.95 -34.50 -3.18
N SER A 105 19.64 -33.82 -4.07
CA SER A 105 19.42 -32.42 -4.40
C SER A 105 18.40 -32.32 -5.52
N VAL A 106 17.25 -31.72 -5.24
CA VAL A 106 16.15 -31.51 -6.19
C VAL A 106 16.17 -30.05 -6.63
N THR A 107 16.23 -29.82 -7.95
CA THR A 107 16.20 -28.47 -8.53
C THR A 107 14.96 -28.31 -9.41
N THR A 108 14.23 -27.21 -9.22
CA THR A 108 13.11 -26.82 -10.07
C THR A 108 13.58 -25.83 -11.14
N PRO A 109 12.92 -25.74 -12.31
CA PRO A 109 13.21 -24.66 -13.25
C PRO A 109 12.77 -23.30 -12.68
N THR A 110 13.38 -22.21 -13.15
CA THR A 110 13.08 -20.83 -12.68
C THR A 110 11.72 -20.31 -13.13
N ASN A 111 11.06 -20.97 -14.07
CA ASN A 111 9.71 -20.66 -14.53
C ASN A 111 8.67 -21.70 -14.05
N ALA A 112 9.00 -22.52 -13.04
CA ALA A 112 8.06 -23.46 -12.46
C ALA A 112 6.82 -22.72 -11.93
N VAL A 113 5.66 -23.38 -12.07
CA VAL A 113 4.39 -22.99 -11.44
C VAL A 113 4.57 -22.93 -9.92
N ILE A 114 4.07 -21.89 -9.27
CA ILE A 114 4.07 -21.80 -7.79
C ILE A 114 2.87 -22.55 -7.20
N GLY A 115 2.93 -22.87 -5.90
CA GLY A 115 1.82 -23.49 -5.16
C GLY A 115 2.22 -24.75 -4.40
N HIS A 116 1.22 -25.51 -3.96
CA HIS A 116 1.44 -26.75 -3.21
C HIS A 116 1.75 -27.92 -4.14
N TYR A 117 2.90 -28.54 -3.90
CA TYR A 117 3.37 -29.70 -4.63
C TYR A 117 3.30 -30.97 -3.80
N SER A 118 2.91 -32.07 -4.43
CA SER A 118 3.13 -33.43 -3.96
C SER A 118 4.31 -34.05 -4.70
N LEU A 119 5.26 -34.60 -3.96
CA LEU A 119 6.41 -35.32 -4.52
C LEU A 119 6.17 -36.83 -4.39
N LEU A 120 6.33 -37.56 -5.50
CA LEU A 120 6.14 -39.01 -5.54
C LEU A 120 7.36 -39.70 -6.12
N LEU A 121 7.64 -40.92 -5.65
CA LEU A 121 8.62 -41.82 -6.24
C LEU A 121 7.94 -42.78 -7.21
N ARG A 122 8.41 -42.83 -8.46
CA ARG A 122 8.01 -43.81 -9.46
C ARG A 122 9.13 -44.82 -9.70
N VAL A 123 8.80 -46.09 -9.51
CA VAL A 123 9.62 -47.22 -9.98
C VAL A 123 8.95 -47.77 -11.24
N LEU A 124 9.70 -47.97 -12.32
CA LEU A 124 9.18 -48.52 -13.57
C LEU A 124 8.37 -49.81 -13.32
N GLY A 125 7.13 -49.87 -13.80
CA GLY A 125 6.22 -51.01 -13.63
C GLY A 125 5.47 -51.08 -12.29
N LYS A 126 5.59 -50.07 -11.42
CA LYS A 126 4.85 -49.97 -10.16
C LYS A 126 4.04 -48.67 -10.05
N LYS A 127 3.02 -48.68 -9.21
CA LYS A 127 2.28 -47.46 -8.85
C LYS A 127 3.22 -46.46 -8.14
N PRO A 128 3.11 -45.14 -8.42
CA PRO A 128 3.89 -44.14 -7.69
C PRO A 128 3.58 -44.15 -6.19
N PHE A 129 4.59 -43.88 -5.37
CA PHE A 129 4.51 -43.81 -3.92
C PHE A 129 4.69 -42.35 -3.45
N PRO A 130 3.80 -41.80 -2.60
CA PRO A 130 3.95 -40.43 -2.11
C PRO A 130 5.12 -40.31 -1.14
N LEU A 131 5.99 -39.34 -1.35
CA LEU A 131 7.12 -39.05 -0.46
C LEU A 131 6.77 -37.97 0.56
N GLY A 132 6.04 -36.93 0.13
CA GLY A 132 5.65 -35.80 0.97
C GLY A 132 5.20 -34.61 0.13
N GLN A 133 5.00 -33.47 0.80
CA GLN A 133 4.51 -32.23 0.20
C GLN A 133 5.46 -31.08 0.48
N PHE A 134 5.47 -30.09 -0.42
CA PHE A 134 6.22 -28.86 -0.28
C PHE A 134 5.51 -27.72 -1.01
N THR A 135 5.76 -26.48 -0.60
CA THR A 135 5.23 -25.30 -1.29
C THR A 135 6.35 -24.63 -2.08
N LEU A 136 6.09 -24.35 -3.35
CA LEU A 136 7.02 -23.68 -4.26
C LEU A 136 6.61 -22.22 -4.46
N LEU A 137 7.54 -21.29 -4.24
CA LEU A 137 7.34 -19.83 -4.32
C LEU A 137 8.23 -19.19 -5.41
N PHE A 138 7.95 -17.93 -5.75
CA PHE A 138 8.83 -17.13 -6.60
C PHE A 138 10.20 -16.87 -5.93
N ASN A 139 11.23 -16.64 -6.75
CA ASN A 139 12.60 -16.51 -6.27
C ASN A 139 13.29 -15.18 -6.67
N PRO A 140 13.19 -14.15 -5.82
CA PRO A 140 13.91 -12.87 -6.01
C PRO A 140 15.44 -12.97 -5.98
N TRP A 141 16.02 -14.10 -5.54
CA TRP A 141 17.47 -14.30 -5.47
C TRP A 141 18.04 -15.00 -6.71
N ALA A 142 17.22 -15.62 -7.57
CA ALA A 142 17.67 -16.30 -8.78
C ALA A 142 17.67 -15.31 -9.96
N ARG A 143 18.83 -15.13 -10.62
CA ARG A 143 19.01 -14.16 -11.72
C ARG A 143 18.11 -14.45 -12.93
N GLU A 144 17.79 -15.71 -13.13
CA GLU A 144 16.96 -16.21 -14.23
C GLU A 144 15.47 -16.20 -13.89
N ASP A 145 15.08 -15.82 -12.67
CA ASP A 145 13.69 -15.63 -12.30
C ASP A 145 13.23 -14.23 -12.72
N ALA A 146 12.00 -14.14 -13.26
CA ALA A 146 11.39 -12.89 -13.66
C ALA A 146 11.21 -11.87 -12.52
N VAL A 147 11.24 -12.32 -11.25
CA VAL A 147 11.18 -11.42 -10.08
C VAL A 147 12.55 -11.13 -9.45
N PHE A 148 13.65 -11.45 -10.14
CA PHE A 148 14.99 -11.19 -9.63
C PHE A 148 15.18 -9.73 -9.26
N LEU A 149 15.62 -9.48 -8.03
CA LEU A 149 15.90 -8.15 -7.52
C LEU A 149 17.35 -8.10 -7.08
N GLU A 150 18.20 -7.36 -7.79
CA GLU A 150 19.66 -7.48 -7.70
C GLU A 150 20.22 -7.17 -6.31
N ARG A 151 19.76 -6.07 -5.69
CA ARG A 151 20.31 -5.58 -4.42
C ARG A 151 19.74 -6.35 -3.23
N GLU A 152 20.63 -6.84 -2.36
CA GLU A 152 20.24 -7.60 -1.17
C GLU A 152 19.39 -6.77 -0.21
N SER A 153 19.77 -5.52 0.05
CA SER A 153 18.99 -4.61 0.91
C SER A 153 17.55 -4.43 0.44
N GLN A 154 17.33 -4.40 -0.87
CA GLN A 154 15.99 -4.32 -1.46
C GLN A 154 15.21 -5.64 -1.30
N ARG A 155 15.87 -6.81 -1.40
CA ARG A 155 15.23 -8.11 -1.10
C ARG A 155 14.83 -8.21 0.37
N MET A 156 15.68 -7.71 1.27
CA MET A 156 15.36 -7.62 2.70
C MET A 156 14.12 -6.74 2.91
N GLU A 157 14.05 -5.55 2.30
CA GLU A 157 12.93 -4.62 2.50
C GLU A 157 11.62 -5.06 1.80
N TYR A 158 11.71 -5.46 0.54
CA TYR A 158 10.54 -5.64 -0.33
C TYR A 158 10.02 -7.07 -0.38
N VAL A 159 10.67 -8.02 0.31
CA VAL A 159 10.23 -9.42 0.41
C VAL A 159 10.17 -9.86 1.87
N LEU A 160 11.26 -9.71 2.62
CA LEU A 160 11.39 -10.29 3.96
C LEU A 160 10.88 -9.39 5.10
N ASN A 161 10.92 -8.07 4.93
CA ASN A 161 10.50 -7.16 5.98
C ASN A 161 8.97 -7.22 6.15
N GLN A 162 8.53 -7.57 7.35
CA GLN A 162 7.10 -7.62 7.72
C GLN A 162 6.64 -6.31 8.40
N ASN A 163 7.58 -5.43 8.76
CA ASN A 163 7.33 -4.14 9.38
C ASN A 163 7.26 -3.04 8.32
N GLY A 164 6.05 -2.60 7.98
CA GLY A 164 5.80 -1.53 7.01
C GLY A 164 5.52 -0.18 7.64
N LEU A 165 5.63 0.87 6.83
CA LEU A 165 5.12 2.22 7.09
C LEU A 165 4.30 2.65 5.88
N ILE A 166 3.12 3.18 6.13
CA ILE A 166 2.24 3.76 5.11
C ILE A 166 2.16 5.25 5.42
N TYR A 167 2.41 6.09 4.43
CA TYR A 167 2.42 7.54 4.61
C TYR A 167 1.03 8.08 4.29
N LEU A 168 0.39 8.72 5.25
CA LEU A 168 -0.93 9.34 5.13
C LEU A 168 -0.77 10.83 5.42
N GLY A 169 -1.87 11.54 5.67
CA GLY A 169 -1.83 12.99 5.94
C GLY A 169 -2.02 13.81 4.67
N THR A 170 -1.41 14.98 4.60
CA THR A 170 -1.38 15.85 3.42
C THR A 170 0.04 15.92 2.85
N ALA A 171 0.21 16.48 1.65
CA ALA A 171 1.54 16.67 1.06
C ALA A 171 2.48 17.48 1.97
N ASP A 172 1.93 18.44 2.72
CA ASP A 172 2.67 19.34 3.61
C ASP A 172 2.73 18.87 5.07
N CYS A 173 2.02 17.79 5.39
CA CYS A 173 2.05 17.14 6.71
C CYS A 173 1.89 15.63 6.54
N ILE A 174 3.01 14.97 6.22
CA ILE A 174 3.05 13.52 6.03
C ILE A 174 3.10 12.82 7.39
N GLU A 175 2.13 11.93 7.62
CA GLU A 175 2.04 11.12 8.83
C GLU A 175 2.40 9.66 8.53
N ALA A 176 3.32 9.08 9.32
CA ALA A 176 3.71 7.69 9.17
C ALA A 176 2.80 6.76 9.99
N GLN A 177 2.03 5.93 9.31
CA GLN A 177 1.21 4.88 9.91
C GLN A 177 2.01 3.56 9.97
N PRO A 178 2.40 3.07 11.17
CA PRO A 178 2.99 1.74 11.30
C PRO A 178 2.01 0.68 10.83
N TRP A 179 2.51 -0.22 10.01
CA TRP A 179 1.74 -1.32 9.44
C TRP A 179 2.43 -2.65 9.64
N ASP A 180 1.65 -3.67 9.97
CA ASP A 180 2.13 -5.04 10.04
C ASP A 180 1.65 -5.83 8.81
N PHE A 181 2.57 -6.23 7.94
CA PHE A 181 2.21 -7.05 6.79
C PHE A 181 1.94 -8.51 7.19
N GLY A 182 2.75 -9.10 8.07
CA GLY A 182 2.55 -10.46 8.56
C GLY A 182 2.57 -11.57 7.49
N GLN A 183 3.28 -11.36 6.37
CA GLN A 183 3.27 -12.29 5.23
C GLN A 183 3.83 -13.70 5.51
N PHE A 184 4.44 -13.93 6.67
CA PHE A 184 4.96 -15.24 7.07
C PHE A 184 4.10 -15.96 8.10
N GLU A 185 2.92 -15.43 8.46
CA GLU A 185 1.93 -16.24 9.16
C GLU A 185 1.50 -17.43 8.29
N MET A 186 1.44 -18.62 8.89
CA MET A 186 1.32 -19.89 8.16
C MET A 186 0.10 -19.94 7.24
N ASP A 187 -1.04 -19.47 7.71
CA ASP A 187 -2.27 -19.44 6.94
C ASP A 187 -2.28 -18.36 5.85
N VAL A 188 -1.41 -17.34 5.91
CA VAL A 188 -1.35 -16.30 4.86
C VAL A 188 -0.86 -16.87 3.53
N VAL A 189 0.06 -17.84 3.55
CA VAL A 189 0.48 -18.54 2.33
C VAL A 189 -0.69 -19.31 1.72
N ASP A 190 -1.43 -20.05 2.55
CA ASP A 190 -2.57 -20.84 2.10
C ASP A 190 -3.70 -19.94 1.59
N LEU A 191 -4.00 -18.83 2.27
CA LEU A 191 -4.97 -17.82 1.82
C LEU A 191 -4.54 -17.14 0.52
N SER A 192 -3.24 -16.88 0.36
CA SER A 192 -2.68 -16.29 -0.88
C SER A 192 -2.81 -17.25 -2.06
N LEU A 193 -2.56 -18.55 -1.85
CA LEU A 193 -2.74 -19.57 -2.88
C LEU A 193 -4.23 -19.87 -3.13
N TYR A 194 -5.08 -19.75 -2.11
CA TYR A 194 -6.54 -19.83 -2.26
C TYR A 194 -7.08 -18.71 -3.17
N LEU A 195 -6.58 -17.47 -3.02
CA LEU A 195 -6.90 -16.39 -3.96
C LEU A 195 -6.53 -16.74 -5.40
N LEU A 196 -5.36 -17.36 -5.61
CA LEU A 196 -4.95 -17.84 -6.94
C LEU A 196 -5.89 -18.93 -7.47
N SER A 197 -6.44 -19.80 -6.62
CA SER A 197 -7.32 -20.90 -7.04
C SER A 197 -8.62 -20.46 -7.73
N MET A 198 -8.95 -19.16 -7.67
CA MET A 198 -10.03 -18.57 -8.46
C MET A 198 -9.71 -18.51 -9.96
N ASP A 199 -8.43 -18.56 -10.32
CA ASP A 199 -7.95 -18.64 -11.69
C ASP A 199 -8.02 -20.08 -12.22
N LYS A 200 -8.48 -20.20 -13.47
CA LYS A 200 -8.62 -21.47 -14.18
C LYS A 200 -7.34 -21.87 -14.93
N GLN A 201 -6.41 -20.93 -15.13
CA GLN A 201 -5.19 -21.10 -15.92
C GLN A 201 -3.98 -21.41 -15.02
N VAL A 202 -4.02 -22.55 -14.32
CA VAL A 202 -2.97 -22.95 -13.37
C VAL A 202 -1.58 -23.05 -14.03
N GLU A 203 -1.52 -23.36 -15.33
CA GLU A 203 -0.28 -23.35 -16.11
C GLU A 203 0.44 -21.99 -16.16
N GLU A 204 -0.30 -20.88 -16.01
CA GLU A 204 0.23 -19.52 -16.03
C GLU A 204 0.67 -19.03 -14.64
N TRP A 205 0.50 -19.82 -13.59
CA TRP A 205 0.96 -19.46 -12.23
C TRP A 205 2.49 -19.43 -12.11
N GLY A 206 3.22 -19.87 -13.13
CA GLY A 206 4.66 -19.62 -13.25
C GLY A 206 5.02 -18.20 -13.71
N ASN A 207 4.05 -17.41 -14.17
CA ASN A 207 4.25 -16.05 -14.68
C ASN A 207 3.88 -15.02 -13.60
N PRO A 208 4.84 -14.22 -13.07
CA PRO A 208 4.54 -13.24 -12.03
C PRO A 208 3.59 -12.14 -12.50
N VAL A 209 3.58 -11.82 -13.80
CA VAL A 209 2.64 -10.84 -14.38
C VAL A 209 1.21 -11.36 -14.27
N HIS A 210 0.99 -12.61 -14.65
CA HIS A 210 -0.33 -13.25 -14.55
C HIS A 210 -0.78 -13.36 -13.09
N VAL A 211 0.10 -13.85 -12.22
CA VAL A 211 -0.20 -13.99 -10.79
C VAL A 211 -0.56 -12.66 -10.13
N ALA A 212 0.23 -11.61 -10.36
CA ALA A 212 -0.05 -10.30 -9.77
C ALA A 212 -1.36 -9.69 -10.30
N HIS A 213 -1.67 -9.89 -11.59
CA HIS A 213 -2.95 -9.49 -12.19
C HIS A 213 -4.15 -10.17 -11.50
N ILE A 214 -4.14 -11.50 -11.40
CA ILE A 214 -5.21 -12.28 -10.77
C ILE A 214 -5.39 -11.89 -9.30
N LEU A 215 -4.29 -11.72 -8.56
CA LEU A 215 -4.33 -11.32 -7.17
C LEU A 215 -4.92 -9.92 -6.99
N GLY A 216 -4.51 -8.96 -7.81
CA GLY A 216 -5.04 -7.60 -7.78
C GLY A 216 -6.54 -7.57 -8.05
N ALA A 217 -6.98 -8.25 -9.12
CA ALA A 217 -8.40 -8.33 -9.48
C ALA A 217 -9.23 -9.01 -8.38
N SER A 218 -8.76 -10.15 -7.87
CA SER A 218 -9.48 -10.92 -6.84
C SER A 218 -9.57 -10.15 -5.53
N LEU A 219 -8.46 -9.58 -5.05
CA LEU A 219 -8.46 -8.77 -3.83
C LEU A 219 -9.33 -7.53 -3.98
N HIS A 220 -9.32 -6.88 -5.14
CA HIS A 220 -10.16 -5.72 -5.39
C HIS A 220 -11.64 -6.09 -5.34
N ALA A 221 -12.04 -7.18 -5.98
CA ALA A 221 -13.42 -7.68 -5.94
C ALA A 221 -13.87 -8.04 -4.51
N PHE A 222 -12.99 -8.65 -3.70
CA PHE A 222 -13.28 -8.89 -2.28
C PHE A 222 -13.40 -7.59 -1.49
N MET A 223 -12.51 -6.62 -1.73
CA MET A 223 -12.58 -5.30 -1.12
C MET A 223 -13.92 -4.62 -1.43
N GLU A 224 -14.34 -4.54 -2.69
CA GLU A 224 -15.61 -3.90 -3.06
C GLU A 224 -16.83 -4.57 -2.41
N LYS A 225 -16.78 -5.90 -2.23
CA LYS A 225 -17.88 -6.65 -1.60
C LYS A 225 -17.90 -6.54 -0.08
N MET A 226 -16.74 -6.43 0.55
CA MET A 226 -16.57 -6.55 2.00
C MET A 226 -16.33 -5.22 2.73
N VAL A 227 -16.04 -4.15 1.97
CA VAL A 227 -15.96 -2.78 2.48
C VAL A 227 -17.37 -2.21 2.62
N LEU A 228 -17.68 -1.70 3.81
CA LEU A 228 -18.97 -1.11 4.14
C LEU A 228 -18.92 0.42 3.98
N PRO A 229 -20.03 1.07 3.60
CA PRO A 229 -20.12 2.53 3.60
C PRO A 229 -20.00 3.06 5.04
N THR A 230 -19.31 4.18 5.24
CA THR A 230 -19.27 4.86 6.54
C THR A 230 -20.65 5.48 6.81
N THR A 231 -21.38 5.01 7.83
CA THR A 231 -22.68 5.58 8.22
C THR A 231 -22.53 6.68 9.27
N GLU A 232 -23.39 7.71 9.20
CA GLU A 232 -23.40 8.87 10.12
C GLU A 232 -23.82 8.51 11.56
N THR A 233 -24.39 7.32 11.79
CA THR A 233 -24.98 6.93 13.08
C THR A 233 -24.43 5.59 13.56
N HIS A 234 -23.20 5.59 14.06
CA HIS A 234 -22.72 4.48 14.88
C HIS A 234 -22.96 4.78 16.35
N THR A 235 -23.44 3.79 17.10
CA THR A 235 -23.38 3.88 18.57
C THR A 235 -21.91 3.91 18.99
N VAL A 236 -21.56 4.69 20.02
CA VAL A 236 -20.18 4.86 20.53
C VAL A 236 -19.50 3.49 20.77
N GLN A 237 -20.27 2.49 21.16
CA GLN A 237 -19.81 1.13 21.44
C GLN A 237 -19.47 0.30 20.18
N GLU A 238 -20.20 0.52 19.08
CA GLU A 238 -19.87 -0.06 17.77
C GLU A 238 -18.63 0.63 17.20
N ALA A 239 -18.58 1.97 17.17
CA ALA A 239 -17.42 2.74 16.71
C ALA A 239 -16.09 2.33 17.40
N THR A 240 -16.13 2.06 18.71
CA THR A 240 -14.97 1.62 19.52
C THR A 240 -14.42 0.23 19.11
N LEU A 241 -15.24 -0.63 18.52
CA LEU A 241 -14.82 -1.97 18.03
C LEU A 241 -14.38 -1.93 16.56
N LEU A 242 -14.88 -0.98 15.77
CA LEU A 242 -14.62 -0.85 14.33
C LEU A 242 -13.21 -0.35 14.02
N ASN A 243 -12.59 0.41 14.94
CA ASN A 243 -11.39 1.20 14.62
C ASN A 243 -10.03 0.57 14.95
N LYS A 244 -9.94 -0.61 15.59
CA LYS A 244 -8.63 -1.23 15.85
C LYS A 244 -8.15 -2.03 14.66
N ARG A 245 -7.17 -1.51 13.92
CA ARG A 245 -6.51 -2.23 12.83
C ARG A 245 -5.03 -2.44 13.12
N ARG A 246 -4.61 -3.71 13.02
CA ARG A 246 -3.28 -4.17 13.45
C ARG A 246 -2.48 -4.83 12.33
N GLY A 247 -2.78 -4.53 11.07
CA GLY A 247 -2.07 -5.06 9.91
C GLY A 247 -2.92 -5.76 8.86
N SER A 248 -2.27 -6.33 7.86
CA SER A 248 -2.92 -6.94 6.70
C SER A 248 -3.59 -8.28 7.02
N VAL A 249 -3.00 -9.10 7.87
CA VAL A 249 -3.46 -10.48 8.09
C VAL A 249 -4.90 -10.56 8.62
N PRO A 250 -5.30 -9.78 9.65
CA PRO A 250 -6.70 -9.77 10.10
C PRO A 250 -7.68 -9.32 9.01
N ILE A 251 -7.26 -8.39 8.15
CA ILE A 251 -8.10 -7.86 7.06
C ILE A 251 -8.25 -8.92 5.97
N LEU A 252 -7.16 -9.57 5.57
CA LEU A 252 -7.18 -10.66 4.59
C LEU A 252 -8.09 -11.81 5.05
N ARG A 253 -7.97 -12.22 6.32
CA ARG A 253 -8.86 -13.22 6.93
C ARG A 253 -10.32 -12.78 6.88
N GLN A 254 -10.60 -11.52 7.21
CA GLN A 254 -11.97 -11.00 7.19
C GLN A 254 -12.55 -10.94 5.77
N TRP A 255 -11.78 -10.49 4.79
CA TRP A 255 -12.22 -10.44 3.40
C TRP A 255 -12.54 -11.83 2.83
N LEU A 256 -11.73 -12.84 3.16
CA LEU A 256 -11.87 -14.18 2.60
C LEU A 256 -12.90 -15.05 3.34
N THR A 257 -12.99 -14.93 4.66
CA THR A 257 -13.86 -15.80 5.47
C THR A 257 -15.17 -15.12 5.89
N GLY A 258 -15.27 -13.80 5.74
CA GLY A 258 -16.34 -12.99 6.31
C GLY A 258 -16.27 -12.87 7.84
N GLN A 259 -15.35 -13.59 8.51
CA GLN A 259 -15.18 -13.56 9.95
C GLN A 259 -14.13 -12.53 10.33
N GLY A 260 -14.51 -11.54 11.11
CA GLY A 260 -13.61 -10.49 11.57
C GLY A 260 -14.29 -9.13 11.56
N ARG A 261 -13.48 -8.08 11.68
CA ARG A 261 -13.98 -6.69 11.71
C ARG A 261 -14.09 -6.13 10.30
N PRO A 262 -15.21 -5.49 9.96
CA PRO A 262 -15.39 -4.92 8.63
C PRO A 262 -14.41 -3.76 8.38
N VAL A 263 -14.24 -3.46 7.10
CA VAL A 263 -13.47 -2.34 6.60
C VAL A 263 -14.47 -1.28 6.15
N TYR A 264 -14.22 -0.01 6.42
CA TYR A 264 -15.06 1.08 5.92
C TYR A 264 -14.39 1.78 4.75
N ASP A 265 -15.20 2.39 3.88
CA ASP A 265 -14.76 3.16 2.72
C ASP A 265 -13.72 4.25 3.08
N GLY A 266 -13.87 4.93 4.22
CA GLY A 266 -12.89 5.88 4.77
C GLY A 266 -11.52 5.28 5.11
N GLN A 267 -11.40 3.94 5.07
CA GLN A 267 -10.17 3.19 5.28
C GLN A 267 -9.82 2.27 4.12
N ALA A 268 -10.43 2.43 2.94
CA ALA A 268 -10.19 1.55 1.79
C ALA A 268 -8.73 1.61 1.29
N TRP A 269 -7.99 2.65 1.64
CA TRP A 269 -6.54 2.77 1.39
C TRP A 269 -5.71 1.58 1.91
N VAL A 270 -6.21 0.79 2.88
CA VAL A 270 -5.51 -0.42 3.34
C VAL A 270 -5.38 -1.51 2.27
N PHE A 271 -6.15 -1.43 1.18
CA PHE A 271 -6.07 -2.38 0.07
C PHE A 271 -4.64 -2.54 -0.43
N ALA A 272 -3.91 -1.43 -0.60
CA ALA A 272 -2.54 -1.48 -1.05
C ALA A 272 -1.64 -2.29 -0.09
N ALA A 273 -1.88 -2.20 1.22
CA ALA A 273 -1.10 -2.93 2.20
C ALA A 273 -1.39 -4.44 2.18
N VAL A 274 -2.66 -4.82 1.99
CA VAL A 274 -3.07 -6.24 1.86
C VAL A 274 -2.53 -6.84 0.57
N ALA A 275 -2.66 -6.13 -0.56
CA ALA A 275 -2.09 -6.58 -1.84
C ALA A 275 -0.56 -6.75 -1.76
N CYS A 276 0.14 -5.79 -1.15
CA CYS A 276 1.58 -5.88 -0.90
C CYS A 276 1.93 -7.13 -0.07
N THR A 277 1.13 -7.47 0.94
CA THR A 277 1.33 -8.65 1.80
C THR A 277 1.26 -9.94 1.00
N VAL A 278 0.20 -10.11 0.20
CA VAL A 278 -0.03 -11.32 -0.59
C VAL A 278 1.05 -11.50 -1.64
N LEU A 279 1.48 -10.42 -2.30
CA LEU A 279 2.59 -10.46 -3.27
C LEU A 279 3.91 -10.86 -2.61
N ARG A 280 4.27 -10.23 -1.47
CA ARG A 280 5.47 -10.57 -0.70
C ARG A 280 5.45 -12.01 -0.23
N CYS A 281 4.29 -12.48 0.24
CA CYS A 281 4.07 -13.85 0.69
C CYS A 281 4.43 -14.88 -0.39
N LEU A 282 4.03 -14.63 -1.64
CA LEU A 282 4.35 -15.53 -2.76
C LEU A 282 5.77 -15.35 -3.32
N GLY A 283 6.53 -14.38 -2.80
CA GLY A 283 7.90 -14.10 -3.21
C GLY A 283 8.01 -13.09 -4.36
N ILE A 284 6.98 -12.30 -4.64
CA ILE A 284 7.05 -11.17 -5.58
C ILE A 284 7.44 -9.92 -4.76
N PRO A 285 8.59 -9.26 -5.03
CA PRO A 285 8.95 -8.06 -4.29
C PRO A 285 7.91 -6.97 -4.52
N ALA A 286 7.42 -6.36 -3.44
CA ALA A 286 6.35 -5.36 -3.50
C ALA A 286 6.52 -4.25 -2.46
N ARG A 287 5.94 -3.07 -2.72
CA ARG A 287 5.92 -1.94 -1.80
C ARG A 287 4.61 -1.14 -1.91
N VAL A 288 4.25 -0.45 -0.83
CA VAL A 288 3.12 0.48 -0.79
C VAL A 288 3.64 1.87 -1.16
N VAL A 289 2.92 2.55 -2.04
CA VAL A 289 3.22 3.91 -2.49
C VAL A 289 2.03 4.81 -2.22
N THR A 290 2.27 6.02 -1.72
CA THR A 290 1.23 7.03 -1.51
C THR A 290 1.49 8.22 -2.41
N THR A 291 0.51 8.59 -3.23
CA THR A 291 0.53 9.79 -4.06
C THR A 291 -0.35 10.85 -3.39
N PHE A 292 0.22 11.97 -2.94
CA PHE A 292 -0.55 13.07 -2.36
C PHE A 292 -1.11 13.99 -3.45
N ALA A 293 -2.23 14.64 -3.15
CA ALA A 293 -2.98 15.49 -4.07
C ALA A 293 -3.18 14.79 -5.43
N SER A 294 -3.85 13.64 -5.46
CA SER A 294 -3.92 12.79 -6.66
C SER A 294 -5.24 12.97 -7.42
N ALA A 295 -5.17 13.19 -8.73
CA ALA A 295 -6.36 13.34 -9.58
C ALA A 295 -6.99 11.96 -9.91
N GLN A 296 -8.19 11.72 -9.44
CA GLN A 296 -8.87 10.43 -9.60
C GLN A 296 -10.15 10.58 -10.42
N GLY A 297 -10.54 9.51 -11.13
CA GLY A 297 -11.79 9.47 -11.90
C GLY A 297 -11.82 10.42 -13.11
N THR A 298 -10.66 10.83 -13.65
CA THR A 298 -10.59 11.81 -14.74
C THR A 298 -10.91 11.21 -16.12
N GLY A 299 -10.86 9.88 -16.27
CA GLY A 299 -10.89 9.20 -17.57
C GLY A 299 -9.69 9.59 -18.45
N GLY A 300 -8.57 9.87 -17.78
CA GLY A 300 -7.31 10.33 -18.36
C GLY A 300 -7.23 11.81 -18.70
N ARG A 301 -8.27 12.61 -18.46
CA ARG A 301 -8.20 14.04 -18.77
C ARG A 301 -7.13 14.70 -17.89
N LEU A 302 -6.35 15.60 -18.50
CA LEU A 302 -5.30 16.35 -17.82
C LEU A 302 -5.83 17.56 -17.05
N PHE A 303 -7.13 17.57 -16.77
CA PHE A 303 -7.75 18.54 -15.89
C PHE A 303 -8.87 17.91 -15.08
N VAL A 304 -9.08 18.45 -13.89
CA VAL A 304 -10.15 18.07 -12.96
C VAL A 304 -10.98 19.31 -12.66
N ASP A 305 -12.29 19.20 -12.80
CA ASP A 305 -13.21 20.28 -12.47
C ASP A 305 -13.70 20.11 -11.02
N GLU A 306 -13.36 21.07 -10.15
CA GLU A 306 -13.95 21.17 -8.81
C GLU A 306 -14.98 22.30 -8.76
N TYR A 307 -16.13 22.02 -8.14
CA TYR A 307 -17.26 22.93 -8.08
C TYR A 307 -17.46 23.39 -6.64
N TYR A 308 -17.53 24.71 -6.43
CA TYR A 308 -17.77 25.32 -5.12
C TYR A 308 -18.93 26.30 -5.20
N ASN A 309 -19.76 26.37 -4.16
CA ASN A 309 -20.83 27.34 -4.08
C ASN A 309 -20.30 28.74 -3.68
N GLU A 310 -21.18 29.75 -3.69
CA GLU A 310 -20.89 31.13 -3.25
C GLU A 310 -20.44 31.27 -1.78
N GLU A 311 -20.48 30.20 -0.98
CA GLU A 311 -20.04 30.17 0.41
C GLU A 311 -18.66 29.51 0.57
N GLY A 312 -18.05 29.03 -0.52
CA GLY A 312 -16.77 28.33 -0.50
C GLY A 312 -16.89 26.83 -0.21
N PHE A 313 -18.09 26.25 -0.15
CA PHE A 313 -18.25 24.82 0.07
C PHE A 313 -18.31 24.04 -1.23
N GLN A 314 -17.73 22.84 -1.23
CA GLN A 314 -17.80 21.94 -2.37
C GLN A 314 -19.26 21.61 -2.70
N ASN A 315 -19.64 21.78 -3.96
CA ASN A 315 -21.01 21.67 -4.44
C ASN A 315 -21.18 20.43 -5.34
N GLY A 316 -21.36 19.28 -4.70
CA GLY A 316 -21.58 18.00 -5.36
C GLY A 316 -20.30 17.25 -5.72
N GLU A 317 -20.47 16.03 -6.25
CA GLU A 317 -19.39 15.26 -6.83
C GLU A 317 -19.22 15.69 -8.29
N GLY A 318 -18.01 16.12 -8.68
CA GLY A 318 -17.74 16.36 -10.09
C GLY A 318 -18.00 15.06 -10.85
N GLN A 319 -18.86 15.10 -11.88
CA GLN A 319 -19.11 13.92 -12.74
C GLN A 319 -17.86 13.48 -13.54
N ARG A 320 -16.74 14.20 -13.35
CA ARG A 320 -15.58 14.26 -14.21
C ARG A 320 -14.27 14.20 -13.42
N GLY A 321 -14.27 13.54 -12.26
CA GLY A 321 -13.10 13.31 -11.43
C GLY A 321 -12.95 14.28 -10.26
N ARG A 322 -12.00 14.01 -9.36
CA ARG A 322 -11.74 14.77 -8.14
C ARG A 322 -10.28 14.66 -7.70
N ILE A 323 -9.77 15.68 -7.01
CA ILE A 323 -8.47 15.59 -6.32
C ILE A 323 -8.65 14.92 -4.96
N TRP A 324 -8.03 13.75 -4.78
CA TRP A 324 -7.92 13.06 -3.51
C TRP A 324 -6.76 13.67 -2.70
N ILE A 325 -6.91 13.74 -1.38
CA ILE A 325 -5.84 14.18 -0.47
C ILE A 325 -4.62 13.26 -0.61
N PHE A 326 -4.88 11.95 -0.66
CA PHE A 326 -3.88 10.97 -1.04
C PHE A 326 -4.52 9.76 -1.71
N GLN A 327 -3.72 9.02 -2.47
CA GLN A 327 -4.08 7.71 -3.02
C GLN A 327 -2.97 6.72 -2.74
N THR A 328 -3.32 5.56 -2.18
CA THR A 328 -2.37 4.47 -1.90
C THR A 328 -2.44 3.40 -2.99
N THR A 329 -1.30 3.00 -3.53
CA THR A 329 -1.17 1.94 -4.54
C THR A 329 -0.12 0.91 -4.12
N THR A 330 -0.14 -0.26 -4.77
CA THR A 330 0.92 -1.26 -4.61
C THR A 330 1.76 -1.28 -5.87
N GLU A 331 3.08 -1.21 -5.71
CA GLU A 331 4.01 -1.54 -6.77
C GLU A 331 4.62 -2.92 -6.54
N CYS A 332 4.86 -3.66 -7.62
CA CYS A 332 5.55 -4.95 -7.59
C CYS A 332 6.64 -5.02 -8.65
N TRP A 333 7.74 -5.73 -8.34
CA TRP A 333 8.91 -5.82 -9.18
C TRP A 333 8.90 -7.09 -10.03
N MET A 334 8.99 -6.94 -11.35
CA MET A 334 9.14 -8.06 -12.28
C MET A 334 9.67 -7.61 -13.65
N THR A 335 10.15 -8.57 -14.44
CA THR A 335 10.42 -8.36 -15.87
C THR A 335 9.13 -8.39 -16.69
N ARG A 336 9.13 -7.69 -17.81
CA ARG A 336 8.02 -7.52 -18.76
C ARG A 336 8.49 -7.89 -20.18
N PRO A 337 8.85 -9.16 -20.44
CA PRO A 337 9.35 -9.58 -21.76
C PRO A 337 8.29 -9.45 -22.87
N ALA A 338 7.01 -9.35 -22.51
CA ALA A 338 5.91 -9.10 -23.46
C ALA A 338 5.78 -7.62 -23.87
N LEU A 339 6.46 -6.70 -23.18
CA LEU A 339 6.49 -5.27 -23.50
C LEU A 339 7.81 -4.91 -24.23
N PRO A 340 7.89 -3.74 -24.88
CA PRO A 340 9.15 -3.24 -25.42
C PRO A 340 10.24 -3.14 -24.35
N GLN A 341 11.50 -3.17 -24.78
CA GLN A 341 12.64 -3.07 -23.87
C GLN A 341 12.57 -1.78 -23.04
N GLY A 342 12.81 -1.90 -21.73
CA GLY A 342 12.88 -0.78 -20.81
C GLY A 342 11.67 -0.59 -19.88
N TYR A 343 10.66 -1.47 -19.95
CA TYR A 343 9.51 -1.49 -19.04
C TYR A 343 9.58 -2.55 -17.92
N ASP A 344 10.73 -3.22 -17.79
CA ASP A 344 11.04 -4.04 -16.61
C ASP A 344 11.10 -3.17 -15.34
N GLY A 345 10.90 -3.79 -14.18
CA GLY A 345 11.05 -3.16 -12.88
C GLY A 345 9.72 -2.98 -12.15
N TRP A 346 9.50 -1.81 -11.55
CA TRP A 346 8.29 -1.53 -10.76
C TRP A 346 7.04 -1.38 -11.64
N GLN A 347 6.03 -2.17 -11.32
CA GLN A 347 4.71 -2.21 -11.95
C GLN A 347 3.65 -1.83 -10.93
N ILE A 348 2.83 -0.83 -11.24
CA ILE A 348 1.69 -0.39 -10.44
C ILE A 348 0.56 -1.39 -10.63
N LEU A 349 0.07 -1.94 -9.52
CA LEU A 349 -1.14 -2.75 -9.48
C LEU A 349 -2.35 -1.81 -9.47
N TYR A 350 -2.98 -1.64 -10.62
CA TYR A 350 -4.07 -0.68 -10.82
C TYR A 350 -5.40 -1.40 -11.08
N PRO A 351 -6.36 -1.35 -10.14
CA PRO A 351 -7.68 -1.89 -10.39
C PRO A 351 -8.44 -1.01 -11.40
N ASN A 352 -9.04 -1.64 -12.41
CA ASN A 352 -9.75 -1.00 -13.51
C ASN A 352 -11.25 -1.33 -13.46
N ALA A 353 -12.09 -0.30 -13.33
CA ALA A 353 -13.55 -0.41 -13.24
C ALA A 353 -14.26 -0.71 -14.58
N HIS A 354 -13.53 -0.72 -15.72
CA HIS A 354 -14.14 -0.80 -17.06
C HIS A 354 -14.43 -2.22 -17.56
N SER A 355 -14.13 -3.28 -16.81
CA SER A 355 -14.39 -4.66 -17.25
C SER A 355 -15.87 -5.03 -17.01
N GLY A 356 -16.65 -5.08 -18.10
CA GLY A 356 -18.09 -5.41 -18.09
C GLY A 356 -18.43 -6.80 -17.54
N GLY A 357 -18.46 -6.94 -16.21
CA GLY A 357 -19.06 -8.07 -15.51
C GLY A 357 -18.24 -9.36 -15.42
N ARG A 358 -16.98 -9.40 -15.89
CA ARG A 358 -16.05 -10.51 -15.63
C ARG A 358 -15.11 -10.15 -14.47
N VAL A 359 -15.35 -10.77 -13.31
CA VAL A 359 -14.67 -10.51 -12.01
C VAL A 359 -13.15 -10.69 -12.04
N LEU A 360 -12.58 -11.41 -13.02
CA LEU A 360 -11.15 -11.74 -13.09
C LEU A 360 -10.30 -10.83 -14.02
N GLU A 361 -10.88 -9.86 -14.74
CA GLU A 361 -10.19 -9.04 -15.76
C GLU A 361 -10.00 -7.57 -15.34
N SER A 362 -10.17 -7.24 -14.06
CA SER A 362 -10.29 -5.87 -13.55
C SER A 362 -9.01 -5.27 -12.97
N CYS A 363 -7.80 -5.73 -13.33
CA CYS A 363 -6.57 -5.15 -12.78
C CYS A 363 -5.42 -5.07 -13.78
N ASP A 364 -4.95 -3.86 -14.09
CA ASP A 364 -3.81 -3.62 -14.96
C ASP A 364 -2.49 -3.62 -14.15
N LEU A 365 -1.42 -4.15 -14.76
CA LEU A 365 -0.04 -4.02 -14.25
C LEU A 365 0.71 -3.00 -15.10
N VAL A 366 0.76 -1.77 -14.61
CA VAL A 366 1.25 -0.62 -15.38
C VAL A 366 2.70 -0.32 -15.03
N PRO A 367 3.64 -0.34 -15.99
CA PRO A 367 5.02 0.06 -15.71
C PRO A 367 5.08 1.51 -15.22
N VAL A 368 5.75 1.77 -14.10
CA VAL A 368 5.92 3.15 -13.56
C VAL A 368 6.55 4.07 -14.61
N ARG A 369 7.51 3.55 -15.38
CA ARG A 369 8.14 4.28 -16.49
C ARG A 369 7.13 4.71 -17.57
N ALA A 370 6.13 3.89 -17.88
CA ALA A 370 5.12 4.25 -18.89
C ALA A 370 4.27 5.45 -18.44
N VAL A 371 4.03 5.58 -17.14
CA VAL A 371 3.41 6.76 -16.53
C VAL A 371 4.34 7.96 -16.64
N LYS A 372 5.62 7.84 -16.28
CA LYS A 372 6.58 8.94 -16.44
C LYS A 372 6.71 9.46 -17.86
N GLU A 373 6.79 8.54 -18.82
CA GLU A 373 6.96 8.88 -20.23
C GLU A 373 5.62 9.11 -20.94
N GLY A 374 4.46 9.07 -20.25
CA GLY A 374 3.15 9.31 -20.86
C GLY A 374 2.86 8.49 -22.12
N ILE A 375 3.18 7.19 -22.12
CA ILE A 375 3.02 6.31 -23.29
C ILE A 375 1.61 5.72 -23.26
N LEU A 376 0.61 6.52 -23.66
CA LEU A 376 -0.81 6.18 -23.51
C LEU A 376 -1.20 4.90 -24.26
N GLY A 377 -0.63 4.68 -25.45
CA GLY A 377 -0.86 3.49 -26.26
C GLY A 377 -0.32 2.18 -25.68
N LEU A 378 0.44 2.19 -24.58
CA LEU A 378 0.98 0.96 -23.99
C LEU A 378 -0.11 0.13 -23.29
N MET A 379 -0.93 0.75 -22.44
CA MET A 379 -2.04 0.12 -21.72
C MET A 379 -3.11 1.16 -21.39
N PRO A 380 -4.41 0.80 -21.36
CA PRO A 380 -5.50 1.74 -21.07
C PRO A 380 -5.31 2.53 -19.76
N ALA A 381 -4.88 1.86 -18.69
CA ALA A 381 -4.66 2.48 -17.37
C ALA A 381 -3.52 3.51 -17.32
N VAL A 382 -2.59 3.53 -18.28
CA VAL A 382 -1.51 4.55 -18.32
C VAL A 382 -2.12 5.95 -18.41
N SER A 383 -3.20 6.09 -19.18
CA SER A 383 -3.91 7.34 -19.34
C SER A 383 -4.43 7.90 -18.01
N ASP A 384 -5.04 7.06 -17.18
CA ASP A 384 -5.59 7.48 -15.89
C ASP A 384 -4.49 7.79 -14.88
N LEU A 385 -3.48 6.93 -14.78
CA LEU A 385 -2.35 7.12 -13.87
C LEU A 385 -1.48 8.33 -14.23
N PHE A 386 -1.32 8.61 -15.53
CA PHE A 386 -0.64 9.82 -15.99
C PHE A 386 -1.39 11.07 -15.55
N ALA A 387 -2.71 11.09 -15.74
CA ALA A 387 -3.56 12.19 -15.27
C ALA A 387 -3.52 12.32 -13.75
N ALA A 388 -3.46 11.20 -13.02
CA ALA A 388 -3.44 11.19 -11.56
C ALA A 388 -2.26 11.93 -10.92
N VAL A 389 -1.18 12.16 -11.68
CA VAL A 389 0.01 12.87 -11.22
C VAL A 389 0.34 14.14 -12.02
N ASN A 390 -0.32 14.40 -13.16
CA ASN A 390 -0.05 15.56 -14.03
C ASN A 390 -1.27 16.44 -14.32
N ALA A 391 -2.48 16.06 -13.89
CA ALA A 391 -3.68 16.84 -14.19
C ALA A 391 -3.66 18.19 -13.45
N SER A 392 -4.23 19.23 -14.08
CA SER A 392 -4.44 20.53 -13.46
C SER A 392 -5.84 20.63 -12.84
N CYS A 393 -5.98 21.25 -11.67
CA CYS A 393 -7.29 21.50 -11.08
C CYS A 393 -7.88 22.82 -11.63
N VAL A 394 -9.10 22.76 -12.14
CA VAL A 394 -9.90 23.91 -12.60
C VAL A 394 -11.04 24.11 -11.63
N VAL A 395 -11.14 25.30 -11.05
CA VAL A 395 -12.13 25.60 -10.02
C VAL A 395 -13.26 26.45 -10.59
N TRP A 396 -14.49 25.97 -10.40
CA TRP A 396 -15.72 26.60 -10.82
C TRP A 396 -16.55 27.04 -9.63
N LYS A 397 -17.06 28.27 -9.69
CA LYS A 397 -18.03 28.79 -8.74
C LYS A 397 -19.44 28.57 -9.29
N CYS A 398 -20.26 27.84 -8.53
CA CYS A 398 -21.68 27.65 -8.78
C CYS A 398 -22.47 28.79 -8.11
N CYS A 399 -23.03 29.67 -8.92
CA CYS A 399 -23.93 30.72 -8.47
C CYS A 399 -25.32 30.14 -8.15
N LYS A 400 -26.09 30.84 -7.31
CA LYS A 400 -27.42 30.37 -6.86
C LYS A 400 -28.45 30.19 -7.99
N ASP A 401 -28.27 30.91 -9.08
CA ASP A 401 -29.06 30.83 -10.31
C ASP A 401 -28.70 29.61 -11.17
N GLY A 402 -27.67 28.85 -10.79
CA GLY A 402 -27.14 27.71 -11.54
C GLY A 402 -26.01 28.06 -12.52
N THR A 403 -25.64 29.34 -12.64
CA THR A 403 -24.56 29.78 -13.53
C THR A 403 -23.20 29.31 -12.99
N LEU A 404 -22.35 28.82 -13.90
CA LEU A 404 -20.97 28.41 -13.59
C LEU A 404 -19.99 29.51 -13.99
N GLU A 405 -19.29 30.07 -13.00
CA GLU A 405 -18.23 31.06 -13.21
C GLU A 405 -16.87 30.39 -13.05
N LEU A 406 -15.99 30.53 -14.04
CA LEU A 406 -14.59 30.11 -13.91
C LEU A 406 -13.90 31.02 -12.90
N THR A 407 -13.16 30.42 -11.96
CA THR A 407 -12.38 31.19 -10.99
C THR A 407 -10.92 31.33 -11.42
N ASN A 408 -10.32 32.49 -11.13
CA ASN A 408 -8.88 32.64 -11.12
C ASN A 408 -8.33 31.98 -9.85
N SER A 409 -7.70 30.82 -9.99
CA SER A 409 -7.18 30.04 -8.87
C SER A 409 -5.68 29.83 -9.05
N ASN A 410 -4.93 29.88 -7.94
CA ASN A 410 -3.55 29.38 -7.97
C ASN A 410 -3.61 27.89 -8.30
N THR A 411 -2.87 27.47 -9.34
CA THR A 411 -2.85 26.08 -9.77
C THR A 411 -2.27 25.23 -8.65
N LYS A 412 -3.12 24.48 -7.93
CA LYS A 412 -2.66 23.46 -6.99
C LYS A 412 -2.06 22.31 -7.81
N TYR A 413 -0.77 22.08 -7.65
CA TYR A 413 -0.06 20.99 -8.32
C TYR A 413 -0.53 19.64 -7.78
N VAL A 414 -0.75 18.70 -8.69
CA VAL A 414 -1.26 17.35 -8.40
C VAL A 414 -0.08 16.38 -8.46
N GLY A 415 -0.12 15.32 -7.65
CA GLY A 415 0.85 14.22 -7.70
C GLY A 415 2.22 14.55 -7.12
N ASN A 416 2.27 15.35 -6.05
CA ASN A 416 3.50 15.69 -5.35
C ASN A 416 3.78 14.74 -4.19
N ASN A 417 5.05 14.70 -3.74
CA ASN A 417 5.52 13.90 -2.61
C ASN A 417 5.12 12.43 -2.69
N ILE A 418 5.24 11.80 -3.86
CA ILE A 418 4.93 10.38 -4.04
C ILE A 418 5.87 9.56 -3.14
N SER A 419 5.32 8.94 -2.11
CA SER A 419 6.07 8.49 -0.94
C SER A 419 6.03 6.98 -0.75
N THR A 420 7.16 6.39 -0.40
CA THR A 420 7.27 4.98 0.03
C THR A 420 8.27 4.83 1.17
N LYS A 421 8.30 3.67 1.83
CA LYS A 421 9.25 3.42 2.92
C LYS A 421 10.64 3.18 2.33
N SER A 422 11.63 3.90 2.86
CA SER A 422 13.04 3.75 2.49
C SER A 422 13.56 2.33 2.78
N VAL A 423 14.48 1.86 1.94
CA VAL A 423 15.13 0.56 2.10
C VAL A 423 15.96 0.53 3.39
N GLY A 424 15.61 -0.37 4.31
CA GLY A 424 16.39 -0.59 5.53
C GLY A 424 16.29 0.52 6.58
N SER A 425 15.43 1.52 6.38
CA SER A 425 15.16 2.57 7.37
C SER A 425 13.68 2.86 7.50
N ASP A 426 13.30 3.55 8.57
CA ASP A 426 11.93 4.00 8.84
C ASP A 426 11.66 5.41 8.27
N CYS A 427 12.51 5.88 7.35
CA CYS A 427 12.35 7.18 6.70
C CYS A 427 11.39 7.13 5.50
N CYS A 428 10.72 8.25 5.25
CA CYS A 428 9.96 8.49 4.04
C CYS A 428 10.91 8.72 2.86
N GLU A 429 10.76 7.94 1.80
CA GLU A 429 11.46 8.12 0.52
C GLU A 429 10.51 8.79 -0.48
N ASP A 430 10.90 9.95 -1.00
CA ASP A 430 10.22 10.59 -2.12
C ASP A 430 10.68 9.96 -3.45
N ILE A 431 9.73 9.40 -4.18
CA ILE A 431 9.89 8.74 -5.47
C ILE A 431 9.16 9.47 -6.61
N THR A 432 8.78 10.72 -6.43
CA THR A 432 8.05 11.55 -7.42
C THR A 432 8.75 11.57 -8.79
N GLN A 433 10.08 11.65 -8.80
CA GLN A 433 10.93 11.61 -10.00
C GLN A 433 10.78 10.34 -10.84
N ASN A 434 10.23 9.25 -10.28
CA ASN A 434 9.96 8.02 -11.02
C ASN A 434 8.67 8.09 -11.82
N TYR A 435 7.77 9.02 -11.48
CA TYR A 435 6.42 9.14 -12.05
C TYR A 435 6.24 10.37 -12.94
N LYS A 436 6.98 11.45 -12.69
CA LYS A 436 6.96 12.67 -13.51
C LYS A 436 8.32 13.35 -13.53
N TYR A 437 8.52 14.21 -14.53
CA TYR A 437 9.69 15.08 -14.61
C TYR A 437 9.51 16.29 -13.68
N PRO A 438 10.61 16.95 -13.26
CA PRO A 438 10.52 18.15 -12.44
C PRO A 438 9.67 19.24 -13.13
N GLU A 439 8.83 19.90 -12.34
CA GLU A 439 7.92 20.93 -12.82
C GLU A 439 8.70 22.10 -13.44
N GLY A 440 8.19 22.61 -14.57
CA GLY A 440 8.83 23.66 -15.37
C GLY A 440 9.98 23.18 -16.26
N SER A 441 10.41 21.91 -16.15
CA SER A 441 11.50 21.36 -16.97
C SER A 441 11.13 21.22 -18.45
N PHE A 442 12.15 21.15 -19.31
CA PHE A 442 11.93 20.92 -20.74
C PHE A 442 11.27 19.55 -20.99
N GLN A 443 11.69 18.52 -20.27
CA GLN A 443 11.18 17.16 -20.42
C GLN A 443 9.71 17.04 -20.01
N GLU A 444 9.29 17.74 -18.94
CA GLU A 444 7.88 17.78 -18.55
C GLU A 444 7.02 18.37 -19.68
N LYS A 445 7.43 19.52 -20.22
CA LYS A 445 6.71 20.18 -21.32
C LYS A 445 6.60 19.30 -22.54
N GLU A 446 7.70 18.67 -22.95
CA GLU A 446 7.74 17.75 -24.09
C GLU A 446 6.78 16.56 -23.92
N VAL A 447 6.75 15.96 -22.73
CA VAL A 447 5.87 14.82 -22.43
C VAL A 447 4.40 15.26 -22.40
N LEU A 448 4.10 16.37 -21.73
CA LEU A 448 2.73 16.91 -21.67
C LEU A 448 2.19 17.28 -23.05
N GLU A 449 2.99 17.97 -23.87
CA GLU A 449 2.62 18.35 -25.26
C GLU A 449 2.37 17.11 -26.12
N ARG A 450 3.23 16.09 -26.01
CA ARG A 450 3.06 14.82 -26.72
C ARG A 450 1.77 14.11 -26.30
N VAL A 451 1.52 13.98 -25.00
CA VAL A 451 0.32 13.34 -24.45
C VAL A 451 -0.94 14.10 -24.89
N GLN A 452 -0.91 15.43 -24.87
CA GLN A 452 -2.00 16.26 -25.35
C GLN A 452 -2.27 16.03 -26.84
N LYS A 453 -1.23 16.06 -27.68
CA LYS A 453 -1.35 15.82 -29.12
C LYS A 453 -1.92 14.43 -29.44
N GLU A 454 -1.41 13.38 -28.79
CA GLU A 454 -1.91 12.00 -28.98
C GLU A 454 -3.40 11.91 -28.62
N ARG A 455 -3.85 12.60 -27.56
CA ARG A 455 -5.27 12.65 -27.19
C ARG A 455 -6.13 13.41 -28.19
N MET A 456 -5.64 14.52 -28.75
CA MET A 456 -6.35 15.27 -29.81
C MET A 456 -6.63 14.38 -31.03
N GLU A 457 -5.68 13.52 -31.39
CA GLU A 457 -5.78 12.64 -32.56
C GLU A 457 -6.76 11.48 -32.33
N HIS A 458 -6.90 10.98 -31.09
CA HIS A 458 -7.68 9.78 -30.76
C HIS A 458 -9.09 10.05 -30.18
N LYS A 459 -9.40 11.27 -29.71
CA LYS A 459 -10.73 11.64 -29.18
C LYS A 459 -11.33 12.87 -29.88
N LYS A 460 -12.61 12.80 -30.28
CA LYS A 460 -13.45 13.99 -30.58
C LYS A 460 -13.90 14.68 -29.28
N ASP A 461 -13.00 14.94 -28.34
CA ASP A 461 -13.32 15.67 -27.11
C ASP A 461 -13.18 17.19 -27.37
N SER A 462 -14.23 17.96 -27.10
CA SER A 462 -14.29 19.41 -27.38
C SER A 462 -13.80 20.28 -26.21
N GLY A 463 -13.25 19.69 -25.14
CA GLY A 463 -12.85 20.40 -23.91
C GLY A 463 -11.39 20.18 -23.58
N ILE A 464 -10.46 20.51 -24.48
CA ILE A 464 -9.04 20.08 -24.37
C ILE A 464 -8.12 21.17 -23.79
N HIS A 465 -8.64 22.37 -23.55
CA HIS A 465 -7.95 23.38 -22.79
C HIS A 465 -8.76 23.72 -21.54
N PRO A 466 -8.11 24.00 -20.40
CA PRO A 466 -8.76 24.83 -19.40
C PRO A 466 -9.28 26.06 -20.13
N PRO A 467 -10.52 26.52 -19.87
CA PRO A 467 -11.01 27.72 -20.54
C PRO A 467 -9.99 28.83 -20.32
N SER A 468 -9.45 29.38 -21.42
CA SER A 468 -8.49 30.47 -21.29
C SER A 468 -9.20 31.67 -20.71
N LEU A 469 -8.68 32.18 -19.59
CA LEU A 469 -9.17 33.42 -18.99
C LEU A 469 -8.92 34.52 -20.02
N LYS A 470 -10.00 35.02 -20.64
CA LYS A 470 -9.91 36.25 -21.43
C LYS A 470 -9.49 37.39 -20.50
N THR A 471 -8.72 38.30 -21.08
CA THR A 471 -8.14 39.54 -20.54
C THR A 471 -9.11 40.34 -19.65
N ALA A 472 -9.29 39.89 -18.40
CA ALA A 472 -9.97 40.61 -17.35
C ALA A 472 -8.97 40.72 -16.19
N GLU A 473 -8.74 41.95 -15.73
CA GLU A 473 -7.78 42.29 -14.68
C GLU A 473 -8.21 41.61 -13.36
N PRO A 474 -7.57 40.51 -12.95
CA PRO A 474 -8.07 39.74 -11.84
C PRO A 474 -7.55 40.33 -10.52
N LEU A 475 -8.37 40.31 -9.48
CA LEU A 475 -7.86 40.39 -8.12
C LEU A 475 -6.89 39.21 -7.89
N TYR A 476 -5.93 39.38 -6.99
CA TYR A 476 -5.13 38.26 -6.50
C TYR A 476 -5.56 37.92 -5.08
N LEU A 477 -5.61 36.62 -4.79
CA LEU A 477 -6.02 36.09 -3.50
C LEU A 477 -4.97 35.09 -3.03
N PHE A 478 -4.42 35.33 -1.84
CA PHE A 478 -3.53 34.42 -1.16
C PHE A 478 -4.17 33.98 0.15
N LEU A 479 -4.14 32.67 0.42
CA LEU A 479 -4.65 32.05 1.63
C LEU A 479 -3.48 31.40 2.34
N GLU A 480 -3.17 31.84 3.56
CA GLU A 480 -2.14 31.18 4.38
C GLU A 480 -2.83 30.49 5.55
N ALA A 481 -2.63 29.19 5.65
CA ALA A 481 -3.14 28.35 6.73
C ALA A 481 -2.03 27.39 7.19
N PRO A 482 -2.08 26.89 8.42
CA PRO A 482 -1.14 25.88 8.88
C PRO A 482 -1.36 24.58 8.11
N SER A 483 -0.28 23.83 7.80
CA SER A 483 -0.39 22.51 7.17
C SER A 483 -1.02 21.46 8.09
N SER A 484 -1.00 21.72 9.39
CA SER A 484 -1.57 20.83 10.41
C SER A 484 -2.16 21.58 11.59
N LEU A 485 -3.13 20.94 12.24
CA LEU A 485 -3.84 21.41 13.40
C LEU A 485 -3.80 20.31 14.47
N CYS A 486 -3.39 20.63 15.69
CA CYS A 486 -3.58 19.68 16.80
C CYS A 486 -5.07 19.46 17.02
N LEU A 487 -5.50 18.22 17.24
CA LEU A 487 -6.88 17.92 17.64
C LEU A 487 -7.27 18.83 18.82
N GLY A 488 -8.47 19.41 18.79
CA GLY A 488 -8.89 20.41 19.79
C GLY A 488 -8.41 21.85 19.53
N GLY A 489 -7.49 22.06 18.60
CA GLY A 489 -6.90 23.37 18.30
C GLY A 489 -7.79 24.28 17.46
N ASN A 490 -7.55 25.58 17.57
CA ASN A 490 -8.22 26.60 16.74
C ASN A 490 -7.51 26.75 15.39
N VAL A 491 -8.28 26.87 14.30
CA VAL A 491 -7.73 27.14 12.97
C VAL A 491 -7.42 28.62 12.86
N GLN A 492 -6.14 28.97 12.74
CA GLN A 492 -5.69 30.35 12.49
C GLN A 492 -5.23 30.47 11.05
N PHE A 493 -5.68 31.51 10.33
CA PHE A 493 -5.33 31.70 8.93
C PHE A 493 -5.40 33.18 8.53
N SER A 494 -4.71 33.54 7.46
CA SER A 494 -4.74 34.87 6.86
C SER A 494 -5.28 34.78 5.42
N VAL A 495 -6.03 35.80 5.01
CA VAL A 495 -6.44 35.99 3.61
C VAL A 495 -5.95 37.34 3.15
N THR A 496 -5.12 37.35 2.11
CA THR A 496 -4.58 38.56 1.50
C THR A 496 -5.21 38.76 0.13
N LEU A 497 -5.88 39.89 -0.05
CA LEU A 497 -6.44 40.33 -1.32
C LEU A 497 -5.59 41.45 -1.88
N ILE A 498 -5.22 41.37 -3.16
CA ILE A 498 -4.47 42.41 -3.86
C ILE A 498 -5.32 42.91 -5.02
N ASN A 499 -5.52 44.22 -5.07
CA ASN A 499 -6.15 44.90 -6.19
C ASN A 499 -5.06 45.51 -7.10
N PRO A 500 -4.73 44.89 -8.24
CA PRO A 500 -3.71 45.42 -9.15
C PRO A 500 -4.23 46.54 -10.06
N THR A 501 -5.51 46.92 -9.96
CA THR A 501 -6.11 47.93 -10.83
C THR A 501 -5.83 49.34 -10.31
N ASP A 502 -5.96 50.32 -11.20
CA ASP A 502 -5.84 51.75 -10.88
C ASP A 502 -7.13 52.35 -10.28
N GLU A 503 -8.17 51.53 -10.07
CA GLU A 503 -9.46 51.93 -9.52
C GLU A 503 -9.75 51.27 -8.17
N GLU A 504 -10.61 51.89 -7.37
CA GLU A 504 -11.09 51.31 -6.11
C GLU A 504 -12.09 50.19 -6.40
N ALA A 505 -11.89 49.02 -5.78
CA ALA A 505 -12.73 47.85 -5.95
C ALA A 505 -13.50 47.51 -4.66
N ALA A 506 -14.83 47.44 -4.74
CA ALA A 506 -15.64 46.79 -3.71
C ALA A 506 -15.65 45.28 -3.95
N VAL A 507 -15.30 44.50 -2.93
CA VAL A 507 -15.06 43.06 -3.02
C VAL A 507 -15.91 42.30 -1.99
N GLU A 508 -16.64 41.28 -2.43
CA GLU A 508 -17.25 40.28 -1.56
C GLU A 508 -16.27 39.12 -1.37
N LEU A 509 -15.88 38.86 -0.12
CA LEU A 509 -15.04 37.75 0.30
C LEU A 509 -15.87 36.73 1.07
N ALA A 510 -15.94 35.49 0.59
CA ALA A 510 -16.53 34.34 1.26
C ALA A 510 -15.43 33.35 1.67
N ILE A 511 -15.48 32.87 2.90
CA ILE A 511 -14.52 31.92 3.47
C ILE A 511 -15.29 30.73 4.03
N GLY A 512 -14.89 29.52 3.63
CA GLY A 512 -15.52 28.26 4.05
C GLY A 512 -14.51 27.33 4.73
N LEU A 513 -14.93 26.67 5.80
CA LEU A 513 -14.19 25.58 6.44
C LEU A 513 -15.05 24.31 6.40
N GLN A 514 -14.52 23.23 5.84
CA GLN A 514 -15.24 21.98 5.65
C GLN A 514 -14.37 20.77 6.01
N ALA A 515 -14.99 19.70 6.48
CA ALA A 515 -14.35 18.40 6.66
C ALA A 515 -14.47 17.59 5.36
N ILE A 516 -13.39 16.96 4.94
CA ILE A 516 -13.34 16.09 3.77
C ILE A 516 -12.69 14.76 4.12
N TYR A 517 -13.08 13.67 3.46
CA TYR A 517 -12.36 12.41 3.55
C TYR A 517 -11.12 12.41 2.67
N TYR A 518 -10.26 11.41 2.83
CA TYR A 518 -9.01 11.30 2.06
C TYR A 518 -9.23 11.27 0.53
N ASN A 519 -10.40 10.82 0.07
CA ASN A 519 -10.80 10.80 -1.34
C ASN A 519 -11.41 12.14 -1.83
N GLY A 520 -11.34 13.19 -1.01
CA GLY A 520 -11.86 14.52 -1.31
C GLY A 520 -13.39 14.64 -1.26
N ILE A 521 -14.13 13.61 -0.80
CA ILE A 521 -15.57 13.72 -0.57
C ILE A 521 -15.82 14.68 0.60
N LEU A 522 -16.74 15.64 0.40
CA LEU A 522 -17.25 16.50 1.46
C LEU A 522 -17.95 15.65 2.53
N ALA A 523 -17.40 15.69 3.74
CA ALA A 523 -17.93 14.97 4.88
C ALA A 523 -18.86 15.86 5.73
N ALA A 524 -18.46 17.11 6.01
CA ALA A 524 -19.29 18.06 6.75
C ALA A 524 -18.95 19.52 6.45
N LYS A 525 -19.95 20.40 6.47
CA LYS A 525 -19.76 21.86 6.41
C LYS A 525 -19.61 22.39 7.83
N LEU A 526 -18.45 22.95 8.17
CA LEU A 526 -18.09 23.26 9.54
C LEU A 526 -18.34 24.72 9.89
N TRP A 527 -17.82 25.64 9.08
CA TRP A 527 -17.92 27.07 9.35
C TRP A 527 -17.89 27.90 8.06
N LYS A 528 -18.52 29.08 8.07
CA LYS A 528 -18.49 30.04 6.97
C LYS A 528 -18.45 31.47 7.48
N ASN A 529 -17.89 32.37 6.68
CA ASN A 529 -17.90 33.81 6.92
C ASN A 529 -17.95 34.56 5.59
N LYS A 530 -18.71 35.65 5.55
CA LYS A 530 -18.81 36.55 4.41
C LYS A 530 -18.49 37.97 4.84
N ARG A 531 -17.67 38.68 4.07
CA ARG A 531 -17.28 40.06 4.31
C ARG A 531 -17.35 40.88 3.04
N PHE A 532 -17.71 42.14 3.18
CA PHE A 532 -17.60 43.15 2.13
C PHE A 532 -16.44 44.07 2.45
N LEU A 533 -15.53 44.24 1.51
CA LEU A 533 -14.29 44.99 1.65
C LEU A 533 -14.21 46.04 0.55
N THR A 534 -13.54 47.15 0.85
CA THR A 534 -13.19 48.17 -0.13
C THR A 534 -11.68 48.20 -0.28
N LEU A 535 -11.17 47.87 -1.46
CA LEU A 535 -9.74 47.85 -1.78
C LEU A 535 -9.41 49.06 -2.64
N GLY A 536 -8.49 49.89 -2.16
CA GLY A 536 -7.96 50.99 -2.97
C GLY A 536 -7.19 50.48 -4.19
N ALA A 537 -6.99 51.37 -5.17
CA ALA A 537 -6.14 51.11 -6.32
C ALA A 537 -4.72 50.71 -5.90
N ASN A 538 -4.15 49.68 -6.53
CA ASN A 538 -2.80 49.16 -6.25
C ASN A 538 -2.51 48.85 -4.76
N LYS A 539 -3.55 48.50 -3.98
CA LYS A 539 -3.42 48.16 -2.56
C LYS A 539 -3.77 46.72 -2.27
N ASP A 540 -3.17 46.21 -1.21
CA ASP A 540 -3.48 44.95 -0.58
C ASP A 540 -4.27 45.13 0.73
N SER A 541 -5.02 44.10 1.10
CA SER A 541 -5.70 44.01 2.39
C SER A 541 -5.56 42.60 2.93
N THR A 542 -4.97 42.49 4.11
CA THR A 542 -4.78 41.22 4.81
C THR A 542 -5.75 41.12 5.97
N THR A 543 -6.51 40.03 6.02
CA THR A 543 -7.42 39.72 7.13
C THR A 543 -6.99 38.44 7.82
N THR A 544 -6.64 38.55 9.10
CA THR A 544 -6.40 37.38 9.96
C THR A 544 -7.69 36.93 10.62
N ASN A 545 -7.95 35.62 10.62
CA ASN A 545 -9.11 35.02 11.25
C ASN A 545 -8.68 33.85 12.14
N SER A 546 -9.49 33.57 13.16
CA SER A 546 -9.37 32.36 13.97
C SER A 546 -10.74 31.72 14.15
N VAL A 547 -10.83 30.43 13.87
CA VAL A 547 -12.04 29.62 14.06
C VAL A 547 -11.81 28.71 15.25
N SER A 548 -12.64 28.87 16.28
CA SER A 548 -12.59 28.05 17.50
C SER A 548 -12.96 26.60 17.19
N PHE A 549 -12.23 25.64 17.78
CA PHE A 549 -12.54 24.21 17.64
C PHE A 549 -13.98 23.87 18.06
N SER A 550 -14.46 24.53 19.12
CA SER A 550 -15.84 24.38 19.62
C SER A 550 -16.91 24.69 18.57
N CYS A 551 -16.61 25.47 17.53
CA CYS A 551 -17.56 25.76 16.46
C CYS A 551 -17.84 24.54 15.55
N PHE A 552 -16.93 23.56 15.52
CA PHE A 552 -16.99 22.46 14.56
C PHE A 552 -16.75 21.06 15.13
N GLU A 553 -16.34 20.92 16.38
CA GLU A 553 -16.09 19.65 17.08
C GLU A 553 -17.18 18.58 16.85
N GLN A 554 -18.45 18.91 17.14
CA GLN A 554 -19.56 17.95 17.06
C GLN A 554 -19.87 17.43 15.65
N ARG A 555 -19.34 18.11 14.62
CA ARG A 555 -19.60 17.81 13.20
C ARG A 555 -18.36 17.27 12.49
N LEU A 556 -17.26 17.06 13.21
CA LEU A 556 -16.00 16.62 12.63
C LEU A 556 -15.97 15.08 12.56
N PRO A 557 -16.05 14.48 11.37
CA PRO A 557 -16.03 13.03 11.23
C PRO A 557 -14.64 12.47 11.49
N GLU A 558 -14.55 11.22 11.94
CA GLU A 558 -13.27 10.54 12.09
C GLU A 558 -12.56 10.35 10.74
N ASN A 559 -11.22 10.34 10.76
CA ASN A 559 -10.37 10.16 9.56
C ASN A 559 -10.65 11.18 8.45
N SER A 560 -11.11 12.36 8.83
CA SER A 560 -11.30 13.51 7.95
C SER A 560 -10.11 14.47 8.02
N PHE A 561 -10.03 15.34 7.02
CA PHE A 561 -9.13 16.47 6.90
C PHE A 561 -9.94 17.75 6.86
N LEU A 562 -9.33 18.88 7.22
CA LEU A 562 -10.00 20.17 7.05
C LEU A 562 -9.57 20.77 5.71
N ARG A 563 -10.54 21.26 4.94
CA ARG A 563 -10.30 22.10 3.76
C ARG A 563 -10.80 23.50 4.05
N LEU A 564 -9.89 24.46 3.98
CA LEU A 564 -10.19 25.88 4.08
C LEU A 564 -10.22 26.46 2.67
N THR A 565 -11.26 27.22 2.35
CA THR A 565 -11.44 27.85 1.04
C THR A 565 -11.72 29.34 1.20
N ALA A 566 -11.27 30.13 0.23
CA ALA A 566 -11.59 31.54 0.13
C ALA A 566 -11.97 31.88 -1.31
N ILE A 567 -13.09 32.58 -1.48
CA ILE A 567 -13.62 33.05 -2.76
C ILE A 567 -13.83 34.54 -2.68
N ALA A 568 -13.28 35.30 -3.62
CA ALA A 568 -13.47 36.75 -3.69
C ALA A 568 -14.01 37.17 -5.06
N LYS A 569 -14.92 38.14 -5.11
CA LYS A 569 -15.42 38.73 -6.36
C LYS A 569 -15.58 40.24 -6.23
N ALA A 570 -15.18 41.01 -7.24
CA ALA A 570 -15.47 42.43 -7.27
C ALA A 570 -16.95 42.67 -7.61
N THR A 571 -17.66 43.47 -6.83
CA THR A 571 -19.10 43.65 -6.97
C THR A 571 -19.48 44.70 -8.02
N GLN A 572 -18.53 45.56 -8.41
CA GLN A 572 -18.80 46.71 -9.29
C GLN A 572 -18.73 46.37 -10.79
N SER A 573 -18.19 45.20 -11.15
CA SER A 573 -18.05 44.76 -12.53
C SER A 573 -18.60 43.35 -12.70
N GLU A 574 -19.68 43.21 -13.48
CA GLU A 574 -20.25 41.91 -13.85
C GLU A 574 -19.25 41.05 -14.64
N SER A 575 -18.24 41.66 -15.28
CA SER A 575 -17.18 40.96 -16.02
C SER A 575 -15.96 40.60 -15.15
N SER A 576 -15.97 40.92 -13.85
CA SER A 576 -14.86 40.57 -12.95
C SER A 576 -14.86 39.07 -12.62
N LEU A 577 -13.68 38.46 -12.76
CA LEU A 577 -13.46 37.06 -12.42
C LEU A 577 -13.43 36.88 -10.90
N SER A 578 -14.10 35.82 -10.42
CA SER A 578 -13.96 35.41 -9.03
C SER A 578 -12.56 34.81 -8.80
N CYS A 579 -11.92 35.10 -7.67
CA CYS A 579 -10.65 34.52 -7.28
C CYS A 579 -10.86 33.41 -6.25
N PHE A 580 -10.04 32.37 -6.29
CA PHE A 580 -10.18 31.21 -5.41
C PHE A 580 -8.83 30.73 -4.87
N ALA A 581 -8.79 30.38 -3.59
CA ALA A 581 -7.68 29.70 -2.96
C ALA A 581 -8.21 28.62 -2.01
N GLN A 582 -7.46 27.53 -1.88
CA GLN A 582 -7.76 26.44 -0.97
C GLN A 582 -6.52 25.89 -0.30
N GLU A 583 -6.65 25.50 0.97
CA GLU A 583 -5.61 24.82 1.74
C GLU A 583 -6.20 23.62 2.47
N ASP A 584 -5.44 22.50 2.47
CA ASP A 584 -5.81 21.27 3.17
C ASP A 584 -4.97 21.14 4.44
N ILE A 585 -5.63 21.00 5.58
CA ILE A 585 -5.03 21.00 6.92
C ILE A 585 -5.21 19.61 7.53
N ALA A 586 -4.10 18.95 7.87
CA ALA A 586 -4.11 17.68 8.59
C ALA A 586 -4.51 17.87 10.06
N ILE A 587 -5.28 16.95 10.62
CA ILE A 587 -5.63 16.98 12.05
C ILE A 587 -4.69 16.01 12.79
N CYS A 588 -3.71 16.56 13.47
CA CYS A 588 -2.71 15.80 14.22
C CYS A 588 -3.23 15.41 15.60
N ARG A 589 -3.17 14.12 15.90
CA ARG A 589 -3.49 13.57 17.23
C ARG A 589 -2.30 13.68 18.20
N PRO A 590 -2.52 13.60 19.52
CA PRO A 590 -1.44 13.64 20.52
C PRO A 590 -0.39 12.55 20.26
N ARG A 591 0.89 12.94 20.19
CA ARG A 591 1.97 12.01 19.84
C ARG A 591 2.28 11.06 21.00
N LEU A 592 2.32 9.77 20.69
CA LEU A 592 2.84 8.73 21.56
C LEU A 592 4.37 8.67 21.42
N LEU A 593 5.08 8.91 22.52
CA LEU A 593 6.53 8.79 22.58
C LEU A 593 6.90 7.44 23.21
N ILE A 594 7.87 6.76 22.61
CA ILE A 594 8.38 5.47 23.08
C ILE A 594 9.88 5.64 23.32
N GLU A 595 10.29 5.46 24.58
CA GLU A 595 11.68 5.48 24.99
C GLU A 595 12.12 4.05 25.34
N MET A 596 13.08 3.53 24.59
CA MET A 596 13.73 2.26 24.88
C MET A 596 15.14 2.24 24.27
N PRO A 597 16.05 1.38 24.76
CA PRO A 597 17.37 1.18 24.17
C PRO A 597 17.31 0.84 22.67
N GLU A 598 18.29 1.32 21.90
CA GLU A 598 18.44 0.99 20.48
C GLU A 598 18.97 -0.44 20.26
N THR A 599 19.66 -0.98 21.26
CA THR A 599 20.19 -2.34 21.24
C THR A 599 19.91 -3.04 22.56
N THR A 600 19.72 -4.36 22.50
CA THR A 600 19.53 -5.23 23.68
C THR A 600 20.00 -6.64 23.36
N GLU A 601 20.16 -7.49 24.36
CA GLU A 601 20.48 -8.91 24.17
C GLU A 601 19.20 -9.77 24.22
N GLN A 602 19.21 -10.86 23.45
CA GLN A 602 18.16 -11.86 23.49
C GLN A 602 18.03 -12.44 24.90
N TYR A 603 16.79 -12.68 25.34
CA TYR A 603 16.46 -13.21 26.66
C TYR A 603 16.78 -12.31 27.86
N GLN A 604 17.25 -11.08 27.63
CA GLN A 604 17.37 -10.07 28.69
C GLN A 604 16.06 -9.28 28.87
N LEU A 605 15.82 -8.82 30.09
CA LEU A 605 14.66 -7.99 30.41
C LEU A 605 14.83 -6.58 29.83
N LEU A 606 13.95 -6.20 28.89
CA LEU A 606 13.91 -4.86 28.31
C LEU A 606 12.83 -4.02 28.97
N LYS A 607 13.15 -2.74 29.22
CA LYS A 607 12.21 -1.72 29.69
C LYS A 607 11.90 -0.75 28.56
N ALA A 608 10.63 -0.51 28.30
CA ALA A 608 10.16 0.54 27.40
C ALA A 608 9.23 1.48 28.16
N SER A 609 9.50 2.77 28.09
CA SER A 609 8.65 3.81 28.66
C SER A 609 7.80 4.41 27.55
N VAL A 610 6.52 4.60 27.82
CA VAL A 610 5.57 5.23 26.89
C VAL A 610 4.99 6.46 27.56
N SER A 611 5.00 7.58 26.84
CA SER A 611 4.40 8.81 27.30
C SER A 611 3.55 9.49 26.25
N LEU A 612 2.49 10.15 26.69
CA LEU A 612 1.61 10.97 25.86
C LEU A 612 1.16 12.18 26.65
N HIS A 613 1.38 13.37 26.10
CA HIS A 613 0.93 14.61 26.71
C HIS A 613 -0.46 14.98 26.19
N ASN A 614 -1.37 15.32 27.10
CA ASN A 614 -2.71 15.78 26.74
C ASN A 614 -2.71 17.29 26.47
N PHE A 615 -2.60 17.67 25.20
CA PHE A 615 -2.72 19.07 24.76
C PHE A 615 -4.19 19.53 24.60
N LEU A 616 -5.16 18.64 24.84
CA LEU A 616 -6.58 18.95 24.70
C LEU A 616 -7.08 19.70 25.93
N ASP A 617 -8.10 20.53 25.75
CA ASP A 617 -8.79 21.23 26.84
C ASP A 617 -9.74 20.32 27.65
N VAL A 618 -9.85 19.04 27.25
CA VAL A 618 -10.72 18.03 27.87
C VAL A 618 -9.91 16.81 28.36
N PRO A 619 -10.35 16.14 29.44
CA PRO A 619 -9.72 14.92 29.91
C PRO A 619 -9.91 13.77 28.91
N MET A 620 -8.87 12.95 28.71
CA MET A 620 -8.99 11.67 28.00
C MET A 620 -9.41 10.58 28.99
N HIS A 621 -10.59 9.99 28.82
CA HIS A 621 -11.11 8.87 29.61
C HIS A 621 -10.89 7.53 28.88
N ASP A 622 -11.18 6.43 29.60
CA ASP A 622 -11.10 5.05 29.07
C ASP A 622 -9.80 4.72 28.31
N CYS A 623 -8.68 5.28 28.78
CA CYS A 623 -7.38 5.14 28.15
C CYS A 623 -6.90 3.68 28.17
N VAL A 624 -6.64 3.11 26.99
CA VAL A 624 -6.09 1.76 26.82
C VAL A 624 -4.83 1.84 25.97
N ILE A 625 -3.71 1.34 26.51
CA ILE A 625 -2.50 1.11 25.71
C ILE A 625 -2.41 -0.36 25.33
N SER A 626 -2.19 -0.62 24.06
CA SER A 626 -1.89 -1.93 23.50
C SER A 626 -0.47 -1.94 22.95
N ILE A 627 0.34 -2.91 23.35
CA ILE A 627 1.71 -3.09 22.83
C ILE A 627 1.81 -4.40 22.06
N PHE A 628 2.52 -4.35 20.93
CA PHE A 628 2.76 -5.49 20.06
C PHE A 628 4.12 -5.35 19.37
N GLY A 629 4.71 -6.48 19.00
CA GLY A 629 5.99 -6.50 18.30
C GLY A 629 6.49 -7.92 18.16
N ARG A 630 6.69 -8.39 16.92
CA ARG A 630 7.29 -9.71 16.67
C ARG A 630 8.62 -9.84 17.39
N GLY A 631 8.89 -11.01 17.95
CA GLY A 631 10.11 -11.26 18.71
C GLY A 631 10.24 -10.47 20.02
N LEU A 632 9.29 -9.59 20.37
CA LEU A 632 9.30 -8.76 21.58
C LEU A 632 8.12 -9.05 22.50
N ILE A 633 6.90 -9.07 21.94
CA ILE A 633 5.64 -9.26 22.66
C ILE A 633 4.93 -10.49 22.08
N TYR A 634 4.56 -11.43 22.94
CA TYR A 634 3.69 -12.53 22.54
C TYR A 634 2.27 -12.01 22.28
N ARG A 635 1.83 -12.04 21.02
CA ARG A 635 0.52 -11.54 20.57
C ARG A 635 0.31 -10.07 21.01
N GLU A 636 -0.89 -9.79 21.51
CA GLU A 636 -1.40 -8.59 22.18
C GLU A 636 -1.03 -8.50 23.67
N LYS A 637 -0.45 -7.39 24.19
CA LYS A 637 -0.67 -7.00 25.60
C LYS A 637 -1.44 -5.68 25.72
N ARG A 638 -2.51 -5.66 26.52
CA ARG A 638 -3.38 -4.50 26.75
C ARG A 638 -3.35 -4.05 28.21
N TYR A 639 -3.31 -2.75 28.41
CA TYR A 639 -3.28 -2.10 29.72
C TYR A 639 -4.31 -0.98 29.77
N ARG A 640 -5.21 -1.03 30.75
CA ARG A 640 -6.11 0.08 31.06
C ARG A 640 -5.37 1.06 31.97
N LEU A 641 -5.47 2.34 31.64
CA LEU A 641 -4.78 3.42 32.32
C LEU A 641 -5.79 4.40 32.89
N ALA A 642 -5.34 5.21 33.86
CA ALA A 642 -6.16 6.27 34.41
C ALA A 642 -6.42 7.37 33.38
N SER A 643 -7.48 8.15 33.59
CA SER A 643 -7.77 9.31 32.75
C SER A 643 -6.64 10.33 32.78
N VAL A 644 -6.37 10.94 31.64
CA VAL A 644 -5.29 11.91 31.46
C VAL A 644 -5.91 13.30 31.35
N TRP A 645 -5.76 14.10 32.41
CA TRP A 645 -6.32 15.45 32.47
C TRP A 645 -5.63 16.43 31.51
N PRO A 646 -6.30 17.54 31.12
CA PRO A 646 -5.69 18.60 30.31
C PRO A 646 -4.35 19.07 30.86
N GLY A 647 -3.34 19.21 30.00
CA GLY A 647 -1.98 19.63 30.35
C GLY A 647 -1.15 18.59 31.11
N ASN A 648 -1.72 17.43 31.46
CA ASN A 648 -0.97 16.35 32.10
C ASN A 648 -0.38 15.39 31.07
N THR A 649 0.70 14.72 31.48
CA THR A 649 1.35 13.68 30.69
C THR A 649 1.05 12.31 31.28
N LEU A 650 0.48 11.43 30.46
CA LEU A 650 0.47 10.00 30.72
C LEU A 650 1.91 9.47 30.64
N TYR A 651 2.35 8.75 31.67
CA TYR A 651 3.62 8.05 31.67
C TYR A 651 3.43 6.64 32.21
N THR A 652 3.88 5.64 31.44
CA THR A 652 3.82 4.23 31.85
C THR A 652 5.05 3.49 31.37
N GLN A 653 5.42 2.42 32.08
CA GLN A 653 6.57 1.60 31.75
C GLN A 653 6.15 0.14 31.58
N PHE A 654 6.66 -0.48 30.53
CA PHE A 654 6.43 -1.88 30.20
C PHE A 654 7.73 -2.67 30.26
N GLN A 655 7.60 -3.92 30.66
CA GLN A 655 8.71 -4.87 30.71
C GLN A 655 8.38 -6.10 29.88
N PHE A 656 9.34 -6.51 29.05
CA PHE A 656 9.22 -7.70 28.21
C PHE A 656 10.60 -8.25 27.86
N ILE A 657 10.63 -9.47 27.34
CA ILE A 657 11.87 -10.20 27.08
C ILE A 657 11.92 -10.49 25.58
N PRO A 658 12.88 -9.90 24.83
CA PRO A 658 13.08 -10.21 23.42
C PRO A 658 13.48 -11.66 23.22
N THR A 659 12.84 -12.34 22.26
CA THR A 659 13.06 -13.76 21.95
C THR A 659 13.69 -14.00 20.59
N GLN A 660 13.80 -12.98 19.74
CA GLN A 660 14.35 -13.12 18.39
C GLN A 660 15.45 -12.08 18.14
N VAL A 661 16.59 -12.55 17.64
CA VAL A 661 17.75 -11.74 17.24
C VAL A 661 17.45 -10.95 15.97
N GLY A 662 18.14 -9.83 15.78
CA GLY A 662 18.04 -8.96 14.62
C GLY A 662 17.19 -7.71 14.88
N PRO A 663 16.87 -6.95 13.82
CA PRO A 663 16.03 -5.76 13.91
C PRO A 663 14.59 -6.15 14.25
N GLN A 664 14.10 -5.64 15.37
CA GLN A 664 12.73 -5.79 15.85
C GLN A 664 12.07 -4.42 15.97
N ARG A 665 10.74 -4.40 16.04
CA ARG A 665 9.96 -3.17 16.20
C ARG A 665 8.92 -3.35 17.28
N LEU A 666 8.94 -2.45 18.26
CA LEU A 666 7.84 -2.27 19.19
C LEU A 666 6.86 -1.29 18.58
N THR A 667 5.60 -1.66 18.50
CA THR A 667 4.49 -0.78 18.14
C THR A 667 3.57 -0.63 19.34
N VAL A 668 3.15 0.60 19.58
CA VAL A 668 2.25 0.98 20.66
C VAL A 668 1.04 1.67 20.05
N GLU A 669 -0.13 1.25 20.49
CA GLU A 669 -1.43 1.80 20.11
C GLU A 669 -2.11 2.31 21.38
N MET A 670 -2.67 3.52 21.33
CA MET A 670 -3.49 4.09 22.39
C MET A 670 -4.88 4.42 21.87
N ASP A 671 -5.86 4.02 22.67
CA ASP A 671 -7.28 4.32 22.48
C ASP A 671 -7.79 5.08 23.71
N CYS A 672 -8.72 6.02 23.50
CA CYS A 672 -9.49 6.70 24.54
C CYS A 672 -10.90 7.05 24.02
N ASP A 673 -11.71 7.65 24.85
CA ASP A 673 -13.04 8.17 24.47
C ASP A 673 -13.02 9.24 23.36
N ILE A 674 -11.91 9.97 23.22
CA ILE A 674 -11.76 11.06 22.23
C ILE A 674 -11.24 10.56 20.88
N PHE A 675 -10.29 9.63 20.87
CA PHE A 675 -9.70 9.10 19.64
C PHE A 675 -9.34 7.63 19.78
N GLN A 676 -9.35 6.93 18.65
CA GLN A 676 -8.96 5.53 18.54
C GLN A 676 -7.76 5.40 17.60
N ASN A 677 -7.02 4.29 17.75
CA ASN A 677 -5.94 3.89 16.85
C ASN A 677 -4.80 4.92 16.72
N GLN A 678 -4.50 5.64 17.81
CA GLN A 678 -3.30 6.47 17.83
C GLN A 678 -2.08 5.55 17.98
N THR A 679 -1.19 5.55 17.00
CA THR A 679 -0.08 4.60 16.95
C THR A 679 1.27 5.27 16.94
N SER A 680 2.25 4.60 17.52
CA SER A 680 3.66 4.96 17.45
C SER A 680 4.51 3.70 17.46
N TYR A 681 5.75 3.82 17.04
CA TYR A 681 6.64 2.69 16.95
C TYR A 681 8.08 3.09 17.26
N ARG A 682 8.88 2.10 17.65
CA ARG A 682 10.31 2.28 17.86
C ARG A 682 11.04 1.00 17.46
N GLY A 683 12.10 1.14 16.68
CA GLY A 683 13.00 0.05 16.30
C GLY A 683 13.98 -0.29 17.42
N ILE A 684 14.39 -1.54 17.49
CA ILE A 684 15.44 -2.04 18.38
C ILE A 684 16.20 -3.18 17.70
N THR A 685 17.52 -3.24 17.90
CA THR A 685 18.33 -4.37 17.44
C THR A 685 18.61 -5.32 18.60
N VAL A 686 18.11 -6.55 18.49
CA VAL A 686 18.35 -7.61 19.48
C VAL A 686 19.59 -8.40 19.05
N LYS A 687 20.60 -8.48 19.91
CA LYS A 687 21.84 -9.25 19.70
C LYS A 687 21.71 -10.64 20.30
N ALA A 688 22.44 -11.60 19.75
CA ALA A 688 22.58 -12.91 20.39
C ALA A 688 23.27 -12.75 21.75
N PRO A 689 22.98 -13.62 22.73
CA PRO A 689 23.65 -13.57 24.03
C PRO A 689 25.15 -13.82 23.84
N GLU A 690 26.00 -13.03 24.49
CA GLU A 690 27.42 -13.35 24.58
C GLU A 690 27.57 -14.60 25.47
N LEU A 691 28.01 -15.72 24.87
CA LEU A 691 28.35 -16.91 25.66
C LEU A 691 29.55 -16.54 26.56
N PRO A 692 29.49 -16.78 27.88
CA PRO A 692 30.65 -16.58 28.73
C PRO A 692 31.80 -17.45 28.21
N THR A 693 32.95 -16.81 28.00
CA THR A 693 34.17 -17.42 27.47
C THR A 693 34.86 -18.32 28.46
#